data_AF-A0A3C2A9H3-F1
#
_entry.id   AF-A0A3C2A9H3-F1
#
_cell.length_a   1.000
_cell.length_b   1.000
_cell.length_c   1.000
_cell.angle_alpha   90.00
_cell.angle_beta   90.00
_cell.angle_gamma   90.00
#
_symmetry.space_group_name_H-M   'P 1'
#
loop_
_entity.id
_entity.type
_entity.pdbx_description
1 polymer ?
#
loop_
_entity_poly.entity_id
_entity_poly.type
_entity_poly.pdbx_seq_one_letter_code
_entity_poly.pdbx_strand_id
1 'polypeptide(L)'
;GLTSLDLRNNHIQDFSALLPLLQKGLALNLEDYGGSGIMLFGNPITTPPLEVVEKGREAVLLYFEQADVFGTAPLYESKVMILGQGGAGKTTLAQLLLDPTWEVKKRQDESTLGVVVHKNRPFAHQAQEGVNIQAHLWDFGGQEVQKMLHQFFITQDCLYVIVSDKRSENTNFHYWFQIIELLGPNCPVVVLENPMETKHVNEDFDLYSFRGQYQRLQISAREVNLKYINQRAQADWKAFTNELAQHLSGLEIVNREVPRVWRQIRDGLQAMKAKYITLDDYYALVEGLALPPDTRKMTREEGQQCLAYLKSLGDLTYFEDRELAHLIFLDHNWLTDGLYYILSDGEIKDSSGRFTRAQAYAKWDAKEYSEVEKGMLIQLLLKDQYDICYETPSQKDEFITPLLLPAGKPGIWPHTPSLTYQYRYPFVPHGLFSRLIVRLNARIEDEKRWKTGVWLSHTAQGQTTRAEVEYVQHPEAAFELRICGEPAGSQEMLQFIDHELENLHRDFRNLKVTRKVACVCDVCKAEVKAGNRPFYHSLDNINGRLANRKYTVECQKSHQDVSIGQILQDVYKEEAAKGTQFEAIFHTLKEMGMSINQINNTNNNQSSATSSSSSKAKAKNEVSIEIQISQVIREAGKVKEVLTKAQQKDLSNKGATAEDLEYALEDVEEFESTLQEAQQDKEQGADVSEGTKSRLEGFWNSLQEEEAPLRKALQAIRKGRDYGVGLARTYNSLATNLGLTPVPELALKALEKL
;
A
#
# COMPACT_ATOMS: atom_id res chain seq x y z
N GLY A 1 31.68 -4.14 -18.27
CA GLY A 1 31.67 -4.06 -16.80
C GLY A 1 30.55 -4.91 -16.25
N LEU A 2 30.59 -5.29 -14.98
CA LEU A 2 29.49 -6.01 -14.32
C LEU A 2 28.23 -5.14 -14.33
N THR A 3 27.12 -5.62 -14.89
CA THR A 3 25.84 -4.90 -15.00
C THR A 3 24.77 -5.42 -14.03
N SER A 4 24.92 -6.65 -13.54
CA SER A 4 24.02 -7.29 -12.60
C SER A 4 24.75 -8.30 -11.73
N LEU A 5 24.33 -8.43 -10.48
CA LEU A 5 24.84 -9.39 -9.51
C LEU A 5 23.66 -9.93 -8.69
N ASP A 6 23.45 -11.24 -8.72
CA ASP A 6 22.38 -11.89 -7.97
C ASP A 6 22.89 -12.42 -6.64
N LEU A 7 22.41 -11.83 -5.54
CA LEU A 7 22.75 -12.19 -4.16
C LEU A 7 21.50 -12.56 -3.35
N ARG A 8 20.40 -12.93 -4.01
CA ARG A 8 19.15 -13.28 -3.31
C ARG A 8 19.32 -14.50 -2.39
N ASN A 9 18.59 -14.51 -1.28
CA ASN A 9 18.53 -15.60 -0.30
C ASN A 9 19.91 -16.02 0.26
N ASN A 10 20.78 -15.06 0.52
CA ASN A 10 22.05 -15.27 1.22
C ASN A 10 21.95 -14.79 2.68
N HIS A 11 23.08 -14.80 3.39
CA HIS A 11 23.19 -14.33 4.78
C HIS A 11 23.92 -12.98 4.87
N ILE A 12 23.69 -12.08 3.91
CA ILE A 12 24.32 -10.77 3.90
C ILE A 12 23.65 -9.89 4.96
N GLN A 13 24.43 -9.46 5.95
CA GLN A 13 23.99 -8.54 6.99
C GLN A 13 24.53 -7.13 6.77
N ASP A 14 25.71 -7.01 6.17
CA ASP A 14 26.45 -5.75 6.03
C ASP A 14 26.78 -5.45 4.55
N PHE A 15 26.45 -4.24 4.12
CA PHE A 15 26.63 -3.74 2.76
C PHE A 15 28.01 -3.14 2.49
N SER A 16 28.88 -3.05 3.50
CA SER A 16 30.24 -2.49 3.37
C SER A 16 31.01 -3.12 2.20
N ALA A 17 30.89 -4.44 2.02
CA ALA A 17 31.54 -5.17 0.92
C ALA A 17 30.95 -4.86 -0.48
N LEU A 18 29.71 -4.36 -0.54
CA LEU A 18 29.00 -4.00 -1.77
C LEU A 18 29.23 -2.54 -2.18
N LEU A 19 29.76 -1.70 -1.28
CA LEU A 19 30.04 -0.28 -1.54
C LEU A 19 30.77 -0.01 -2.86
N PRO A 20 31.84 -0.74 -3.23
CA PRO A 20 32.53 -0.48 -4.50
C PRO A 20 31.66 -0.73 -5.75
N LEU A 21 30.65 -1.59 -5.65
CA LEU A 21 29.71 -1.87 -6.73
C LEU A 21 28.64 -0.77 -6.83
N LEU A 22 28.15 -0.29 -5.68
CA LEU A 22 27.21 0.82 -5.59
C LEU A 22 27.82 2.11 -6.14
N GLN A 23 29.06 2.42 -5.74
CA GLN A 23 29.83 3.56 -6.25
C GLN A 23 30.05 3.50 -7.76
N LYS A 24 30.11 2.29 -8.35
CA LYS A 24 30.33 2.08 -9.79
C LYS A 24 29.08 2.24 -10.65
N GLY A 25 27.89 2.41 -10.09
CA GLY A 25 26.69 2.53 -10.92
C GLY A 25 25.54 1.59 -10.55
N LEU A 26 25.81 0.47 -9.89
CA LEU A 26 24.82 -0.60 -9.81
C LEU A 26 23.67 -0.22 -8.88
N ALA A 27 22.44 -0.33 -9.39
CA ALA A 27 21.22 -0.13 -8.62
C ALA A 27 21.00 -1.29 -7.63
N LEU A 28 20.27 -1.02 -6.55
CA LEU A 28 19.79 -2.04 -5.62
C LEU A 28 18.42 -2.55 -6.08
N ASN A 29 18.20 -3.86 -5.99
CA ASN A 29 16.91 -4.48 -6.22
C ASN A 29 16.58 -5.42 -5.04
N LEU A 30 15.46 -5.17 -4.38
CA LEU A 30 14.98 -5.93 -3.22
C LEU A 30 13.82 -6.88 -3.58
N GLU A 31 13.47 -7.00 -4.85
CA GLU A 31 12.36 -7.83 -5.33
C GLU A 31 12.78 -9.29 -5.49
N ASP A 32 11.83 -10.20 -5.30
CA ASP A 32 12.04 -11.65 -5.43
C ASP A 32 12.16 -12.10 -6.90
N TYR A 33 11.70 -11.30 -7.85
CA TYR A 33 11.64 -11.67 -9.27
C TYR A 33 12.11 -10.55 -10.19
N GLY A 34 12.82 -10.92 -11.26
CA GLY A 34 13.29 -9.99 -12.28
C GLY A 34 14.27 -8.94 -11.77
N GLY A 35 14.69 -8.03 -12.65
CA GLY A 35 15.52 -6.88 -12.28
C GLY A 35 16.93 -6.85 -12.89
N SER A 36 17.60 -5.72 -12.71
CA SER A 36 19.02 -5.50 -13.03
C SER A 36 19.68 -4.77 -11.86
N GLY A 37 21.01 -4.81 -11.77
CA GLY A 37 21.74 -4.32 -10.59
C GLY A 37 22.03 -5.44 -9.57
N ILE A 38 22.10 -5.08 -8.28
CA ILE A 38 22.41 -6.00 -7.17
C ILE A 38 21.09 -6.50 -6.56
N MET A 39 20.76 -7.78 -6.77
CA MET A 39 19.53 -8.39 -6.28
C MET A 39 19.75 -8.96 -4.87
N LEU A 40 18.96 -8.50 -3.90
CA LEU A 40 19.24 -8.71 -2.47
C LEU A 40 18.04 -9.25 -1.68
N PHE A 41 16.94 -9.61 -2.34
CA PHE A 41 15.78 -10.23 -1.69
C PHE A 41 16.18 -11.42 -0.80
N GLY A 42 15.57 -11.52 0.38
CA GLY A 42 15.77 -12.64 1.30
C GLY A 42 17.07 -12.63 2.11
N ASN A 43 17.78 -11.49 2.18
CA ASN A 43 18.96 -11.32 3.05
C ASN A 43 18.59 -10.66 4.39
N PRO A 44 19.22 -11.07 5.52
CA PRO A 44 19.00 -10.48 6.85
C PRO A 44 19.82 -9.19 7.04
N ILE A 45 19.51 -8.15 6.27
CA ILE A 45 20.31 -6.92 6.23
C ILE A 45 20.12 -6.12 7.52
N THR A 46 21.24 -5.74 8.15
CA THR A 46 21.26 -4.93 9.39
C THR A 46 22.02 -3.61 9.20
N THR A 47 23.04 -3.61 8.33
CA THR A 47 23.90 -2.43 8.07
C THR A 47 24.00 -2.16 6.57
N PRO A 48 23.41 -1.06 6.06
CA PRO A 48 22.63 -0.04 6.77
C PRO A 48 21.23 -0.54 7.13
N PRO A 49 20.44 0.23 7.92
CA PRO A 49 19.03 -0.03 8.16
C PRO A 49 18.26 -0.40 6.88
N LEU A 50 17.33 -1.36 6.95
CA LEU A 50 16.50 -1.74 5.81
C LEU A 50 15.75 -0.53 5.23
N GLU A 51 15.32 0.42 6.06
CA GLU A 51 14.66 1.65 5.61
C GLU A 51 15.57 2.55 4.76
N VAL A 52 16.89 2.50 5.00
CA VAL A 52 17.89 3.18 4.17
C VAL A 52 18.09 2.41 2.86
N VAL A 53 18.10 1.07 2.91
CA VAL A 53 18.22 0.22 1.70
C VAL A 53 17.00 0.38 0.79
N GLU A 54 15.79 0.45 1.35
CA GLU A 54 14.53 0.66 0.62
C GLU A 54 14.51 2.00 -0.12
N LYS A 55 15.19 3.04 0.40
CA LYS A 55 15.38 4.33 -0.28
C LYS A 55 16.37 4.28 -1.45
N GLY A 56 17.07 3.15 -1.62
CA GLY A 56 17.91 2.86 -2.77
C GLY A 56 19.37 3.27 -2.61
N ARG A 57 20.10 3.20 -3.73
CA ARG A 57 21.56 3.26 -3.78
C ARG A 57 22.15 4.50 -3.10
N GLU A 58 21.63 5.68 -3.42
CA GLU A 58 22.17 6.95 -2.91
C GLU A 58 22.01 7.07 -1.40
N ALA A 59 20.88 6.60 -0.84
CA ALA A 59 20.67 6.59 0.60
C ALA A 59 21.69 5.66 1.31
N VAL A 60 21.96 4.48 0.74
CA VAL A 60 22.98 3.58 1.27
C VAL A 60 24.37 4.22 1.25
N LEU A 61 24.77 4.83 0.13
CA LEU A 61 26.06 5.51 0.03
C LEU A 61 26.19 6.64 1.07
N LEU A 62 25.14 7.46 1.21
CA LEU A 62 25.10 8.57 2.16
C LEU A 62 25.18 8.09 3.62
N TYR A 63 24.62 6.93 3.94
CA TYR A 63 24.72 6.34 5.27
C TYR A 63 26.17 5.98 5.61
N PHE A 64 26.87 5.29 4.70
CA PHE A 64 28.26 4.90 4.94
C PHE A 64 29.20 6.10 4.93
N GLU A 65 28.92 7.12 4.11
CA GLU A 65 29.65 8.39 4.16
C GLU A 65 29.51 9.06 5.53
N GLN A 66 28.30 9.12 6.11
CA GLN A 66 28.10 9.61 7.46
C GLN A 66 28.83 8.75 8.51
N ALA A 67 28.79 7.43 8.36
CA ALA A 67 29.48 6.52 9.26
C ALA A 67 31.00 6.74 9.25
N ASP A 68 31.59 6.94 8.06
CA ASP A 68 33.01 7.23 7.89
C ASP A 68 33.40 8.60 8.49
N VAL A 69 32.55 9.62 8.30
CA VAL A 69 32.81 10.99 8.77
C VAL A 69 32.60 11.15 10.27
N PHE A 70 31.49 10.64 10.81
CA PHE A 70 31.07 10.89 12.20
C PHE A 70 31.41 9.74 13.14
N GLY A 71 31.87 8.60 12.60
CA GLY A 71 31.96 7.35 13.33
C GLY A 71 30.57 6.80 13.69
N THR A 72 30.55 5.58 14.21
CA THR A 72 29.32 4.88 14.58
C THR A 72 29.24 4.62 16.09
N ALA A 73 28.01 4.50 16.59
CA ALA A 73 27.69 3.93 17.89
C ALA A 73 26.20 3.53 17.95
N PRO A 74 25.83 2.48 18.71
CA PRO A 74 24.43 2.17 18.99
C PRO A 74 23.78 3.20 19.92
N LEU A 75 22.47 3.41 19.80
CA LEU A 75 21.71 4.22 20.76
C LEU A 75 21.29 3.45 22.02
N TYR A 76 21.22 2.11 21.94
CA TYR A 76 20.70 1.23 22.99
C TYR A 76 19.27 1.59 23.41
N GLU A 77 18.37 1.79 22.45
CA GLU A 77 16.97 2.18 22.71
C GLU A 77 15.99 1.27 21.98
N SER A 78 14.81 1.07 22.57
CA SER A 78 13.74 0.27 21.95
C SER A 78 12.39 0.52 22.61
N LYS A 79 11.37 -0.21 22.18
CA LYS A 79 9.99 -0.13 22.68
C LYS A 79 9.57 -1.45 23.31
N VAL A 80 8.77 -1.33 24.37
CA VAL A 80 8.00 -2.44 24.94
C VAL A 80 6.53 -2.12 24.78
N MET A 81 5.85 -2.86 23.90
CA MET A 81 4.44 -2.68 23.58
C MET A 81 3.59 -3.59 24.46
N ILE A 82 2.81 -3.01 25.38
CA ILE A 82 1.98 -3.75 26.33
C ILE A 82 0.55 -3.82 25.79
N LEU A 83 0.14 -5.02 25.36
CA LEU A 83 -1.15 -5.29 24.72
C LEU A 83 -1.99 -6.27 25.55
N GLY A 84 -3.27 -6.39 25.24
CA GLY A 84 -4.18 -7.30 25.96
C GLY A 84 -5.57 -6.71 26.21
N GLN A 85 -6.49 -7.55 26.68
CA GLN A 85 -7.88 -7.16 26.94
C GLN A 85 -7.99 -6.05 27.99
N GLY A 86 -9.08 -5.28 27.97
CA GLY A 86 -9.42 -4.34 29.04
C GLY A 86 -9.44 -5.03 30.41
N GLY A 87 -8.78 -4.43 31.40
CA GLY A 87 -8.74 -4.95 32.77
C GLY A 87 -7.70 -6.06 33.04
N ALA A 88 -6.86 -6.45 32.07
CA ALA A 88 -5.87 -7.51 32.25
C ALA A 88 -4.68 -7.17 33.17
N GLY A 89 -4.49 -5.90 33.52
CA GLY A 89 -3.39 -5.42 34.37
C GLY A 89 -2.22 -4.81 33.59
N LYS A 90 -2.44 -4.29 32.38
CA LYS A 90 -1.41 -3.65 31.54
C LYS A 90 -0.79 -2.41 32.19
N THR A 91 -1.62 -1.50 32.67
CA THR A 91 -1.19 -0.33 33.44
C THR A 91 -0.48 -0.74 34.73
N THR A 92 -0.98 -1.77 35.42
CA THR A 92 -0.31 -2.33 36.61
C THR A 92 1.10 -2.84 36.25
N LEU A 93 1.24 -3.58 35.15
CA LEU A 93 2.54 -4.02 34.67
C LEU A 93 3.46 -2.84 34.34
N ALA A 94 2.98 -1.84 33.60
CA ALA A 94 3.76 -0.66 33.25
C ALA A 94 4.28 0.07 34.50
N GLN A 95 3.40 0.31 35.47
CA GLN A 95 3.76 0.95 36.74
C GLN A 95 4.76 0.12 37.56
N LEU A 96 4.57 -1.20 37.65
CA LEU A 96 5.49 -2.08 38.38
C LEU A 96 6.86 -2.21 37.68
N LEU A 97 6.89 -2.14 36.35
CA LEU A 97 8.14 -2.06 35.60
C LEU A 97 8.90 -0.78 35.94
N LEU A 98 8.22 0.37 36.00
CA LEU A 98 8.81 1.67 36.35
C LEU A 98 9.26 1.73 37.82
N ASP A 99 8.40 1.29 38.72
CA ASP A 99 8.62 1.26 40.17
C ASP A 99 8.10 -0.06 40.76
N PRO A 100 9.01 -1.00 41.10
CA PRO A 100 8.63 -2.26 41.73
C PRO A 100 7.93 -2.11 43.09
N THR A 101 8.03 -0.94 43.73
CA THR A 101 7.38 -0.65 45.01
C THR A 101 5.96 -0.09 44.86
N TRP A 102 5.50 0.10 43.62
CA TRP A 102 4.18 0.64 43.32
C TRP A 102 3.05 -0.17 43.98
N GLU A 103 2.17 0.54 44.67
CA GLU A 103 1.08 -0.10 45.41
C GLU A 103 -0.05 -0.52 44.46
N VAL A 104 -0.22 -1.84 44.30
CA VAL A 104 -1.32 -2.42 43.51
C VAL A 104 -2.65 -2.27 44.25
N LYS A 105 -3.30 -1.12 44.05
CA LYS A 105 -4.63 -0.82 44.61
C LYS A 105 -5.72 -1.69 43.95
N LYS A 106 -6.79 -1.98 44.70
CA LYS A 106 -8.00 -2.60 44.12
C LYS A 106 -8.60 -1.64 43.09
N ARG A 107 -9.13 -2.22 41.99
CA ARG A 107 -9.67 -1.54 40.79
C ARG A 107 -10.17 -0.13 41.08
N GLN A 108 -9.49 0.87 40.51
CA GLN A 108 -10.15 2.11 40.14
C GLN A 108 -10.75 1.90 38.75
N ASP A 109 -11.99 2.34 38.57
CA ASP A 109 -12.90 1.92 37.50
C ASP A 109 -12.61 2.53 36.13
N GLU A 110 -11.51 3.26 35.96
CA GLU A 110 -11.19 3.93 34.70
C GLU A 110 -10.17 3.12 33.88
N SER A 111 -10.63 2.55 32.78
CA SER A 111 -9.75 1.93 31.78
C SER A 111 -8.89 3.00 31.11
N THR A 112 -7.61 2.69 30.87
CA THR A 112 -6.70 3.54 30.08
C THR A 112 -7.36 3.97 28.77
N LEU A 113 -7.43 5.29 28.56
CA LEU A 113 -7.90 5.89 27.33
C LEU A 113 -6.73 6.01 26.36
N GLY A 114 -6.80 5.30 25.23
CA GLY A 114 -5.78 5.38 24.21
C GLY A 114 -4.48 4.68 24.60
N VAL A 115 -3.35 5.35 24.43
CA VAL A 115 -2.01 4.80 24.64
C VAL A 115 -1.21 5.72 25.54
N VAL A 116 -0.66 5.18 26.62
CA VAL A 116 0.22 5.93 27.53
C VAL A 116 1.64 5.48 27.32
N VAL A 117 2.51 6.43 26.99
CA VAL A 117 3.94 6.20 26.74
C VAL A 117 4.76 6.68 27.93
N HIS A 118 5.47 5.75 28.57
CA HIS A 118 6.47 6.02 29.60
C HIS A 118 7.87 5.89 29.00
N LYS A 119 8.60 7.00 28.86
CA LYS A 119 9.92 7.00 28.21
C LYS A 119 11.05 6.60 29.17
N ASN A 120 12.13 6.06 28.61
CA ASN A 120 13.45 5.89 29.26
C ASN A 120 13.47 4.96 30.49
N ARG A 121 12.82 3.80 30.39
CA ARG A 121 12.96 2.74 31.40
C ARG A 121 14.26 1.94 31.16
N PRO A 122 15.23 1.92 32.10
CA PRO A 122 16.50 1.24 31.87
C PRO A 122 16.44 -0.28 32.08
N PHE A 123 16.81 -1.07 31.08
CA PHE A 123 17.05 -2.52 31.20
C PHE A 123 18.53 -2.84 31.07
N ALA A 124 19.06 -3.71 31.92
CA ALA A 124 20.47 -4.11 31.83
C ALA A 124 20.72 -4.92 30.56
N HIS A 125 21.72 -4.52 29.76
CA HIS A 125 22.12 -5.24 28.57
C HIS A 125 22.79 -6.57 28.96
N GLN A 126 22.19 -7.70 28.55
CA GLN A 126 22.60 -9.02 29.04
C GLN A 126 23.95 -9.48 28.49
N ALA A 127 24.39 -8.95 27.35
CA ALA A 127 25.68 -9.28 26.74
C ALA A 127 26.78 -8.21 26.92
N GLN A 128 26.47 -7.06 27.53
CA GLN A 128 27.40 -5.94 27.67
C GLN A 128 27.31 -5.36 29.08
N GLU A 129 28.28 -5.69 29.92
CA GLU A 129 28.30 -5.27 31.32
C GLU A 129 28.37 -3.74 31.45
N GLY A 130 27.53 -3.16 32.30
CA GLY A 130 27.46 -1.71 32.54
C GLY A 130 26.67 -0.91 31.50
N VAL A 131 26.16 -1.55 30.44
CA VAL A 131 25.30 -0.89 29.43
C VAL A 131 23.83 -1.06 29.79
N ASN A 132 23.07 0.04 29.69
CA ASN A 132 21.62 0.03 29.87
C ASN A 132 20.90 0.35 28.56
N ILE A 133 19.87 -0.43 28.27
CA ILE A 133 18.92 -0.22 27.18
C ILE A 133 17.81 0.69 27.70
N GLN A 134 17.56 1.82 27.04
CA GLN A 134 16.43 2.70 27.35
C GLN A 134 15.19 2.22 26.59
N ALA A 135 14.26 1.59 27.30
CA ALA A 135 13.01 1.15 26.71
C ALA A 135 11.88 2.16 26.93
N HIS A 136 11.12 2.47 25.89
CA HIS A 136 9.86 3.20 26.00
C HIS A 136 8.73 2.19 26.21
N LEU A 137 8.00 2.29 27.33
CA LEU A 137 6.86 1.43 27.62
C LEU A 137 5.59 2.05 27.03
N TRP A 138 4.91 1.31 26.16
CA TRP A 138 3.66 1.72 25.55
C TRP A 138 2.51 0.91 26.15
N ASP A 139 1.72 1.52 27.04
CA ASP A 139 0.53 0.92 27.67
C ASP A 139 -0.71 1.21 26.83
N PHE A 140 -1.18 0.21 26.09
CA PHE A 140 -2.35 0.36 25.21
C PHE A 140 -3.66 0.21 25.98
N GLY A 141 -4.67 0.97 25.57
CA GLY A 141 -6.04 0.83 26.03
C GLY A 141 -6.61 -0.52 25.66
N GLY A 142 -7.56 -1.02 26.45
CA GLY A 142 -8.17 -2.34 26.20
C GLY A 142 -9.50 -2.29 25.44
N GLN A 143 -10.01 -1.11 25.10
CA GLN A 143 -11.35 -0.96 24.53
C GLN A 143 -11.39 -1.29 23.04
N GLU A 144 -12.45 -1.93 22.58
CA GLU A 144 -12.53 -2.36 21.17
C GLU A 144 -12.54 -1.20 20.19
N VAL A 145 -13.25 -0.11 20.48
CA VAL A 145 -13.32 1.06 19.61
C VAL A 145 -11.94 1.68 19.35
N GLN A 146 -11.04 1.57 20.33
CA GLN A 146 -9.69 2.11 20.34
C GLN A 146 -8.70 1.25 19.51
N LYS A 147 -9.04 -0.02 19.25
CA LYS A 147 -8.17 -0.97 18.53
C LYS A 147 -7.80 -0.51 17.13
N MET A 148 -8.66 0.28 16.47
CA MET A 148 -8.31 0.85 15.17
C MET A 148 -7.12 1.80 15.29
N LEU A 149 -7.12 2.68 16.29
CA LEU A 149 -6.04 3.65 16.48
C LEU A 149 -4.74 2.99 16.95
N HIS A 150 -4.80 1.86 17.67
CA HIS A 150 -3.59 1.13 18.08
C HIS A 150 -2.71 0.76 16.87
N GLN A 151 -3.31 0.46 15.72
CA GLN A 151 -2.58 0.05 14.53
C GLN A 151 -1.58 1.12 14.04
N PHE A 152 -1.81 2.40 14.37
CA PHE A 152 -0.93 3.51 14.00
C PHE A 152 0.32 3.61 14.89
N PHE A 153 0.32 2.93 16.04
CA PHE A 153 1.40 2.94 17.01
C PHE A 153 2.12 1.59 17.14
N ILE A 154 1.53 0.50 16.62
CA ILE A 154 2.16 -0.81 16.52
C ILE A 154 3.24 -0.74 15.42
N THR A 155 4.46 -1.17 15.73
CA THR A 155 5.62 -1.05 14.83
C THR A 155 6.47 -2.32 14.84
N GLN A 156 7.45 -2.39 13.94
CA GLN A 156 8.51 -3.40 14.00
C GLN A 156 9.56 -3.03 15.07
N ASP A 157 10.55 -3.91 15.22
CA ASP A 157 11.76 -3.71 16.04
C ASP A 157 11.50 -3.39 17.52
N CYS A 158 10.48 -4.03 18.08
CA CYS A 158 10.12 -3.87 19.48
C CYS A 158 9.78 -5.19 20.15
N LEU A 159 9.73 -5.16 21.48
CA LEU A 159 9.27 -6.28 22.29
C LEU A 159 7.78 -6.13 22.59
N TYR A 160 6.98 -7.15 22.27
CA TYR A 160 5.57 -7.19 22.64
C TYR A 160 5.36 -7.95 23.94
N VAL A 161 4.50 -7.43 24.81
CA VAL A 161 4.00 -8.13 25.99
C VAL A 161 2.49 -8.21 25.92
N ILE A 162 1.93 -9.40 25.73
CA ILE A 162 0.47 -9.61 25.77
C ILE A 162 0.09 -10.01 27.19
N VAL A 163 -0.59 -9.12 27.90
CA VAL A 163 -1.09 -9.38 29.26
C VAL A 163 -2.47 -10.02 29.18
N SER A 164 -2.61 -11.20 29.78
CA SER A 164 -3.87 -11.93 29.87
C SER A 164 -4.38 -12.01 31.30
N ASP A 165 -5.70 -11.91 31.47
CA ASP A 165 -6.37 -12.12 32.76
C ASP A 165 -6.83 -13.58 32.85
N LYS A 166 -6.21 -14.40 33.71
CA LYS A 166 -6.62 -15.82 33.86
C LYS A 166 -8.03 -15.98 34.46
N ARG A 167 -8.69 -14.91 34.93
CA ARG A 167 -10.09 -14.94 35.37
C ARG A 167 -11.10 -15.02 34.24
N SER A 168 -10.68 -14.77 33.00
CA SER A 168 -11.58 -14.68 31.85
C SER A 168 -11.00 -15.40 30.64
N GLU A 169 -11.81 -16.17 29.93
CA GLU A 169 -11.48 -16.71 28.60
C GLU A 169 -11.43 -15.62 27.51
N ASN A 170 -11.55 -14.34 27.90
CA ASN A 170 -11.78 -13.22 26.99
C ASN A 170 -10.51 -12.67 26.32
N THR A 171 -9.32 -13.17 26.65
CA THR A 171 -8.11 -12.67 25.98
C THR A 171 -8.09 -13.22 24.56
N ASN A 172 -8.47 -12.39 23.58
CA ASN A 172 -8.45 -12.75 22.17
C ASN A 172 -7.00 -12.81 21.65
N PHE A 173 -6.28 -13.86 22.03
CA PHE A 173 -4.90 -14.09 21.62
C PHE A 173 -4.76 -14.12 20.10
N HIS A 174 -5.69 -14.78 19.38
CA HIS A 174 -5.67 -14.82 17.92
C HIS A 174 -5.63 -13.41 17.32
N TYR A 175 -6.49 -12.50 17.77
CA TYR A 175 -6.47 -11.11 17.31
C TYR A 175 -5.10 -10.44 17.55
N TRP A 176 -4.55 -10.58 18.75
CA TRP A 176 -3.27 -9.94 19.10
C TRP A 176 -2.09 -10.51 18.31
N PHE A 177 -1.99 -11.83 18.17
CA PHE A 177 -0.93 -12.42 17.36
C PHE A 177 -1.09 -12.09 15.87
N GLN A 178 -2.31 -12.07 15.33
CA GLN A 178 -2.56 -11.68 13.94
C GLN A 178 -2.17 -10.23 13.66
N ILE A 179 -2.51 -9.28 14.55
CA ILE A 179 -2.15 -7.87 14.35
C ILE A 179 -0.64 -7.65 14.52
N ILE A 180 0.00 -8.34 15.47
CA ILE A 180 1.46 -8.29 15.63
C ILE A 180 2.15 -8.90 14.42
N GLU A 181 1.74 -10.07 13.92
CA GLU A 181 2.36 -10.67 12.73
C GLU A 181 2.17 -9.80 11.48
N LEU A 182 1.03 -9.12 11.36
CA LEU A 182 0.73 -8.23 10.24
C LEU A 182 1.63 -6.99 10.22
N LEU A 183 1.78 -6.31 11.38
CA LEU A 183 2.43 -5.01 11.49
C LEU A 183 3.89 -5.09 11.98
N GLY A 184 4.19 -6.07 12.84
CA GLY A 184 5.47 -6.33 13.49
C GLY A 184 5.98 -7.77 13.32
N PRO A 185 6.18 -8.27 12.08
CA PRO A 185 6.72 -9.61 11.86
C PRO A 185 8.09 -9.77 12.55
N ASN A 186 8.45 -11.00 12.94
CA ASN A 186 9.73 -11.35 13.56
C ASN A 186 9.99 -10.76 14.97
N CYS A 187 9.05 -9.99 15.52
CA CYS A 187 9.19 -9.44 16.86
C CYS A 187 9.06 -10.51 17.95
N PRO A 188 9.83 -10.40 19.05
CA PRO A 188 9.61 -11.21 20.24
C PRO A 188 8.30 -10.84 20.92
N VAL A 189 7.56 -11.86 21.37
CA VAL A 189 6.27 -11.71 22.04
C VAL A 189 6.27 -12.53 23.32
N VAL A 190 6.14 -11.86 24.46
CA VAL A 190 6.02 -12.49 25.78
C VAL A 190 4.56 -12.44 26.22
N VAL A 191 3.93 -13.59 26.39
CA VAL A 191 2.60 -13.68 27.01
C VAL A 191 2.77 -13.65 28.53
N LEU A 192 2.20 -12.64 29.17
CA LEU A 192 2.15 -12.51 30.62
C LEU A 192 0.78 -12.93 31.13
N GLU A 193 0.71 -14.12 31.70
CA GLU A 193 -0.50 -14.61 32.35
C GLU A 193 -0.59 -14.06 33.78
N ASN A 194 -1.58 -13.21 34.02
CA ASN A 194 -1.80 -12.56 35.31
C ASN A 194 -2.96 -13.24 36.07
N PRO A 195 -2.70 -14.11 37.04
CA PRO A 195 -3.74 -14.88 37.74
C PRO A 195 -4.60 -14.09 38.74
N MET A 196 -4.18 -12.89 39.16
CA MET A 196 -4.91 -12.04 40.13
C MET A 196 -5.37 -12.83 41.40
N GLU A 197 -6.40 -12.38 42.13
CA GLU A 197 -6.92 -13.07 43.35
C GLU A 197 -7.97 -14.14 43.02
N THR A 198 -7.61 -15.33 42.53
CA THR A 198 -8.57 -16.46 42.44
C THR A 198 -7.95 -17.85 42.63
N LYS A 199 -8.78 -18.76 43.17
CA LYS A 199 -8.55 -20.21 43.36
C LYS A 199 -8.89 -21.08 42.12
N HIS A 200 -9.45 -20.47 41.08
CA HIS A 200 -9.81 -21.13 39.82
C HIS A 200 -8.92 -20.58 38.72
N VAL A 201 -8.10 -21.45 38.15
CA VAL A 201 -7.14 -21.17 37.08
C VAL A 201 -7.78 -21.77 35.82
N ASN A 202 -8.04 -20.95 34.81
CA ASN A 202 -8.33 -21.47 33.45
C ASN A 202 -7.12 -22.30 32.97
N GLU A 203 -7.32 -23.16 31.96
CA GLU A 203 -6.21 -23.88 31.33
C GLU A 203 -5.10 -22.91 30.90
N ASP A 204 -3.85 -23.34 31.05
CA ASP A 204 -2.68 -22.55 30.69
C ASP A 204 -2.71 -22.16 29.21
N PHE A 205 -2.10 -21.02 28.89
CA PHE A 205 -1.92 -20.61 27.50
C PHE A 205 -1.24 -21.72 26.66
N ASP A 206 -1.91 -22.15 25.58
CA ASP A 206 -1.39 -23.17 24.66
C ASP A 206 -0.26 -22.64 23.77
N LEU A 207 0.92 -22.50 24.37
CA LEU A 207 2.12 -22.00 23.72
C LEU A 207 2.49 -22.82 22.47
N TYR A 208 2.24 -24.13 22.47
CA TYR A 208 2.62 -25.00 21.35
C TYR A 208 1.77 -24.71 20.10
N SER A 209 0.45 -24.61 20.26
CA SER A 209 -0.46 -24.28 19.16
C SER A 209 -0.16 -22.90 18.57
N PHE A 210 0.01 -21.88 19.43
CA PHE A 210 0.31 -20.52 18.96
C PHE A 210 1.68 -20.41 18.28
N ARG A 211 2.72 -21.11 18.75
CA ARG A 211 4.02 -21.19 18.05
C ARG A 211 3.91 -21.89 16.69
N GLY A 212 3.07 -22.92 16.60
CA GLY A 212 2.81 -23.62 15.34
C GLY A 212 2.08 -22.76 14.31
N GLN A 213 1.13 -21.94 14.77
CA GLN A 213 0.32 -21.06 13.93
C GLN A 213 1.07 -19.79 13.48
N TYR A 214 1.84 -19.17 14.37
CA TYR A 214 2.52 -17.89 14.14
C TYR A 214 4.04 -18.05 14.15
N GLN A 215 4.55 -18.81 13.18
CA GLN A 215 5.97 -19.19 13.11
C GLN A 215 6.94 -18.01 12.90
N ARG A 216 6.41 -16.87 12.43
CA ARG A 216 7.16 -15.62 12.28
C ARG A 216 7.35 -14.88 13.60
N LEU A 217 6.75 -15.32 14.71
CA LEU A 217 6.86 -14.66 16.01
C LEU A 217 7.66 -15.51 16.98
N GLN A 218 8.53 -14.86 17.76
CA GLN A 218 9.27 -15.53 18.83
C GLN A 218 8.42 -15.48 20.11
N ILE A 219 7.50 -16.45 20.25
CA ILE A 219 6.52 -16.44 21.33
C ILE A 219 7.08 -17.16 22.57
N SER A 220 6.97 -16.54 23.74
CA SER A 220 7.16 -17.17 25.05
C SER A 220 5.97 -16.85 25.96
N ALA A 221 5.87 -17.54 27.10
CA ALA A 221 4.80 -17.33 28.07
C ALA A 221 5.32 -17.47 29.50
N ARG A 222 4.80 -16.63 30.40
CA ARG A 222 5.11 -16.63 31.83
C ARG A 222 3.85 -16.32 32.63
N GLU A 223 3.65 -17.06 33.71
CA GLU A 223 2.68 -16.69 34.74
C GLU A 223 3.37 -15.81 35.79
N VAL A 224 2.81 -14.62 36.06
CA VAL A 224 3.26 -13.74 37.15
C VAL A 224 2.07 -13.07 37.80
N ASN A 225 1.90 -13.28 39.11
CA ASN A 225 0.87 -12.57 39.85
C ASN A 225 1.33 -11.15 40.19
N LEU A 226 0.91 -10.18 39.39
CA LEU A 226 1.31 -8.76 39.52
C LEU A 226 1.00 -8.15 40.89
N LYS A 227 0.00 -8.67 41.61
CA LYS A 227 -0.34 -8.19 42.95
C LYS A 227 0.68 -8.58 44.02
N TYR A 228 1.38 -9.70 43.84
CA TYR A 228 2.23 -10.30 44.88
C TYR A 228 3.71 -10.33 44.50
N ILE A 229 4.16 -9.44 43.61
CA ILE A 229 5.56 -9.40 43.15
C ILE A 229 6.54 -9.09 44.29
N ASN A 230 6.10 -8.36 45.32
CA ASN A 230 6.89 -8.07 46.52
C ASN A 230 6.73 -9.13 47.63
N GLN A 231 6.14 -10.28 47.28
CA GLN A 231 5.85 -11.38 48.20
C GLN A 231 6.12 -12.72 47.48
N ARG A 232 5.11 -13.58 47.35
CA ARG A 232 5.24 -14.93 46.78
C ARG A 232 5.60 -14.97 45.29
N ALA A 233 5.38 -13.90 44.52
CA ALA A 233 5.66 -13.86 43.08
C ALA A 233 6.99 -13.16 42.73
N GLN A 234 7.87 -12.90 43.71
CA GLN A 234 9.12 -12.18 43.49
C GLN A 234 10.09 -12.92 42.54
N ALA A 235 10.17 -14.26 42.66
CA ALA A 235 11.02 -15.06 41.79
C ALA A 235 10.52 -15.02 40.33
N ASP A 236 9.21 -15.17 40.14
CA ASP A 236 8.57 -15.13 38.82
C ASP A 236 8.70 -13.74 38.18
N TRP A 237 8.51 -12.67 38.97
CA TRP A 237 8.74 -11.30 38.52
C TRP A 237 10.18 -11.08 38.06
N LYS A 238 11.17 -11.52 38.84
CA LYS A 238 12.59 -11.40 38.47
C LYS A 238 12.89 -12.17 37.18
N ALA A 239 12.37 -13.39 37.05
CA ALA A 239 12.53 -14.20 35.85
C ALA A 239 11.91 -13.51 34.62
N PHE A 240 10.71 -12.96 34.76
CA PHE A 240 10.03 -12.21 33.71
C PHE A 240 10.82 -10.95 33.31
N THR A 241 11.28 -10.13 34.26
CA THR A 241 12.08 -8.94 33.94
C THR A 241 13.42 -9.26 33.29
N ASN A 242 14.05 -10.37 33.67
CA ASN A 242 15.29 -10.85 33.04
C ASN A 242 15.04 -11.31 31.60
N GLU A 243 13.91 -11.98 31.35
CA GLU A 243 13.52 -12.38 30.00
C GLU A 243 13.22 -11.16 29.10
N LEU A 244 12.54 -10.13 29.62
CA LEU A 244 12.37 -8.88 28.90
C LEU A 244 13.72 -8.25 28.54
N ALA A 245 14.65 -8.17 29.50
CA ALA A 245 15.99 -7.65 29.26
C ALA A 245 16.77 -8.47 28.23
N GLN A 246 16.62 -9.80 28.24
CA GLN A 246 17.24 -10.70 27.26
C GLN A 246 16.68 -10.47 25.85
N HIS A 247 15.36 -10.40 25.70
CA HIS A 247 14.74 -10.12 24.40
C HIS A 247 15.14 -8.75 23.87
N LEU A 248 15.10 -7.71 24.72
CA LEU A 248 15.56 -6.36 24.35
C LEU A 248 17.03 -6.36 23.91
N SER A 249 17.90 -7.05 24.64
CA SER A 249 19.32 -7.16 24.28
C SER A 249 19.56 -7.88 22.95
N GLY A 250 18.63 -8.74 22.54
CA GLY A 250 18.67 -9.46 21.27
C GLY A 250 18.06 -8.71 20.08
N LEU A 251 17.41 -7.56 20.30
CA LEU A 251 16.84 -6.78 19.21
C LEU A 251 17.96 -6.14 18.38
N GLU A 252 17.82 -6.22 17.06
CA GLU A 252 18.78 -5.69 16.12
C GLU A 252 18.89 -4.16 16.22
N ILE A 253 17.75 -3.46 16.31
CA ILE A 253 17.70 -1.99 16.46
C ILE A 253 18.45 -1.46 17.69
N VAL A 254 18.54 -2.24 18.77
CA VAL A 254 19.23 -1.87 20.02
C VAL A 254 20.74 -1.87 19.84
N ASN A 255 21.24 -2.84 19.07
CA ASN A 255 22.67 -3.06 18.85
C ASN A 255 23.19 -2.40 17.57
N ARG A 256 22.29 -1.90 16.71
CA ARG A 256 22.61 -1.31 15.42
C ARG A 256 23.54 -0.11 15.59
N GLU A 257 24.68 -0.17 14.92
CA GLU A 257 25.62 0.94 14.84
C GLU A 257 25.10 2.02 13.90
N VAL A 258 24.82 3.22 14.42
CA VAL A 258 24.36 4.36 13.62
C VAL A 258 25.35 5.52 13.71
N PRO A 259 25.35 6.48 12.75
CA PRO A 259 26.21 7.67 12.84
C PRO A 259 26.06 8.38 14.19
N ARG A 260 27.18 8.66 14.86
CA ARG A 260 27.17 9.22 16.24
C ARG A 260 26.41 10.54 16.36
N VAL A 261 26.36 11.32 15.27
CA VAL A 261 25.62 12.57 15.21
C VAL A 261 24.12 12.40 15.44
N TRP A 262 23.54 11.23 15.08
CA TRP A 262 22.12 10.97 15.29
C TRP A 262 21.73 11.01 16.78
N ARG A 263 22.64 10.59 17.67
CA ARG A 263 22.43 10.72 19.12
C ARG A 263 22.27 12.18 19.55
N GLN A 264 23.05 13.08 18.95
CA GLN A 264 23.00 14.50 19.30
C GLN A 264 21.72 15.17 18.78
N ILE A 265 21.26 14.78 17.59
CA ILE A 265 19.95 15.19 17.07
C ILE A 265 18.86 14.74 18.06
N ARG A 266 18.89 13.47 18.46
CA ARG A 266 17.95 12.89 19.42
C ARG A 266 17.96 13.65 20.75
N ASP A 267 19.14 13.87 21.33
CA ASP A 267 19.30 14.60 22.59
C ASP A 267 18.79 16.04 22.47
N GLY A 268 19.07 16.70 21.34
CA GLY A 268 18.57 18.04 21.02
C GLY A 268 17.04 18.10 20.97
N LEU A 269 16.39 17.12 20.33
CA LEU A 269 14.94 17.02 20.28
C LEU A 269 14.32 16.79 21.66
N GLN A 270 14.92 15.93 22.48
CA GLN A 270 14.46 15.71 23.86
C GLN A 270 14.61 16.96 24.73
N ALA A 271 15.66 17.76 24.52
CA ALA A 271 15.91 19.00 25.26
C ALA A 271 14.88 20.10 24.97
N MET A 272 14.27 20.11 23.78
CA MET A 272 13.24 21.10 23.41
C MET A 272 11.98 21.02 24.27
N LYS A 273 11.65 19.82 24.81
CA LYS A 273 10.42 19.56 25.59
C LYS A 273 9.14 20.10 24.92
N ALA A 274 9.13 20.17 23.59
CA ALA A 274 7.99 20.60 22.80
C ALA A 274 7.02 19.43 22.56
N LYS A 275 5.73 19.73 22.37
CA LYS A 275 4.73 18.73 21.99
C LYS A 275 4.94 18.26 20.55
N TYR A 276 5.20 19.22 19.67
CA TYR A 276 5.50 19.05 18.26
C TYR A 276 6.42 20.18 17.81
N ILE A 277 7.10 19.98 16.68
CA ILE A 277 7.96 20.97 16.01
C ILE A 277 7.67 20.96 14.52
N THR A 278 8.06 22.01 13.80
CA THR A 278 8.03 21.99 12.35
C THR A 278 9.21 21.23 11.77
N LEU A 279 9.09 20.79 10.53
CA LEU A 279 10.17 20.16 9.79
C LEU A 279 11.34 21.15 9.57
N ASP A 280 11.04 22.45 9.44
CA ASP A 280 12.08 23.48 9.37
C ASP A 280 12.82 23.64 10.71
N ASP A 281 12.13 23.58 11.85
CA ASP A 281 12.79 23.58 13.17
C ASP A 281 13.71 22.36 13.33
N TYR A 282 13.27 21.19 12.85
CA TYR A 282 14.08 19.99 12.83
C TYR A 282 15.33 20.16 11.97
N TYR A 283 15.20 20.67 10.74
CA TYR A 283 16.36 20.88 9.88
C TYR A 283 17.26 21.99 10.40
N ALA A 284 16.73 23.02 11.06
CA ALA A 284 17.53 24.04 11.73
C ALA A 284 18.37 23.44 12.86
N LEU A 285 17.82 22.48 13.63
CA LEU A 285 18.58 21.72 14.61
C LEU A 285 19.70 20.91 13.93
N VAL A 286 19.37 20.16 12.88
CA VAL A 286 20.33 19.31 12.15
C VAL A 286 21.47 20.13 11.54
N GLU A 287 21.15 21.23 10.86
CA GLU A 287 22.13 22.13 10.22
C GLU A 287 22.95 22.93 11.24
N GLY A 288 22.42 23.11 12.45
CA GLY A 288 23.08 23.77 13.58
C GLY A 288 24.12 22.90 14.29
N LEU A 289 24.06 21.57 14.11
CA LEU A 289 25.05 20.65 14.65
C LEU A 289 26.32 20.69 13.77
N ALA A 290 27.37 21.34 14.28
CA ALA A 290 28.71 21.26 13.72
C ALA A 290 29.52 20.24 14.52
N LEU A 291 30.12 19.25 13.85
CA LEU A 291 30.91 18.22 14.53
C LEU A 291 32.38 18.18 14.10
N PRO A 292 33.33 17.98 15.04
CA PRO A 292 34.74 17.81 14.73
C PRO A 292 35.03 16.50 13.97
N PRO A 293 36.17 16.40 13.24
CA PRO A 293 37.28 17.36 13.20
C PRO A 293 37.10 18.54 12.25
N ASP A 294 36.31 18.39 11.18
CA ASP A 294 36.12 19.41 10.15
C ASP A 294 34.64 19.76 10.05
N THR A 295 34.35 21.06 10.18
CA THR A 295 33.04 21.73 10.30
C THR A 295 32.09 21.55 9.10
N ARG A 296 31.87 20.32 8.64
CA ARG A 296 30.80 19.95 7.72
C ARG A 296 29.49 20.00 8.49
N LYS A 297 28.55 20.80 7.98
CA LYS A 297 27.17 20.75 8.43
C LYS A 297 26.50 19.52 7.86
N MET A 298 25.60 18.92 8.64
CA MET A 298 24.70 17.91 8.09
C MET A 298 23.78 18.54 7.06
N THR A 299 23.57 17.81 5.98
CA THR A 299 22.58 18.11 4.94
C THR A 299 21.19 17.65 5.38
N ARG A 300 20.16 18.16 4.72
CA ARG A 300 18.76 17.74 4.96
C ARG A 300 18.52 16.26 4.63
N GLU A 301 19.23 15.72 3.65
CA GLU A 301 19.14 14.31 3.25
C GLU A 301 19.68 13.38 4.34
N GLU A 302 20.82 13.75 4.95
CA GLU A 302 21.38 13.04 6.11
C GLU A 302 20.44 13.13 7.33
N GLY A 303 19.88 14.32 7.57
CA GLY A 303 18.83 14.52 8.57
C GLY A 303 17.62 13.63 8.35
N GLN A 304 17.15 13.48 7.10
CA GLN A 304 15.99 12.65 6.81
C GLN A 304 16.20 11.16 7.12
N GLN A 305 17.44 10.64 7.00
CA GLN A 305 17.76 9.28 7.44
C GLN A 305 17.66 9.13 8.96
N CYS A 306 18.20 10.11 9.70
CA CYS A 306 18.07 10.15 11.15
C CYS A 306 16.60 10.20 11.59
N LEU A 307 15.79 11.06 10.95
CA LEU A 307 14.36 11.20 11.24
C LEU A 307 13.61 9.86 11.09
N ALA A 308 13.88 9.12 10.00
CA ALA A 308 13.29 7.80 9.78
C ALA A 308 13.69 6.81 10.88
N TYR A 309 14.96 6.81 11.30
CA TYR A 309 15.44 5.93 12.36
C TYR A 309 14.82 6.26 13.74
N LEU A 310 14.74 7.54 14.11
CA LEU A 310 14.09 7.98 15.36
C LEU A 310 12.60 7.65 15.39
N LYS A 311 11.92 7.67 14.23
CA LYS A 311 10.56 7.17 14.08
C LYS A 311 10.48 5.66 14.33
N SER A 312 11.40 4.86 13.78
CA SER A 312 11.46 3.41 14.04
C SER A 312 11.71 3.08 15.52
N LEU A 313 12.52 3.89 16.23
CA LEU A 313 12.69 3.82 17.69
C LEU A 313 11.43 4.23 18.47
N GLY A 314 10.56 5.03 17.85
CA GLY A 314 9.37 5.63 18.48
C GLY A 314 9.71 6.72 19.49
N ASP A 315 10.80 7.44 19.26
CA ASP A 315 11.10 8.68 19.96
C ASP A 315 10.12 9.81 19.58
N LEU A 316 9.66 9.76 18.32
CA LEU A 316 8.77 10.72 17.69
C LEU A 316 7.78 10.04 16.72
N THR A 317 6.74 10.78 16.34
CA THR A 317 5.80 10.41 15.27
C THR A 317 5.90 11.42 14.12
N TYR A 318 6.06 10.92 12.89
CA TYR A 318 6.21 11.74 11.69
C TYR A 318 5.48 11.13 10.47
N PHE A 319 4.81 11.98 9.70
CA PHE A 319 3.91 11.60 8.59
C PHE A 319 4.42 12.09 7.24
N GLU A 320 5.19 11.27 6.52
CA GLU A 320 5.89 11.68 5.28
C GLU A 320 4.94 12.05 4.10
N ASP A 321 3.78 11.41 3.98
CA ASP A 321 2.90 11.51 2.78
C ASP A 321 1.55 12.18 3.07
N ARG A 322 1.54 13.20 3.92
CA ARG A 322 0.31 13.76 4.51
C ARG A 322 0.32 15.28 4.54
N GLU A 323 -0.83 15.93 4.68
CA GLU A 323 -0.90 17.40 4.75
C GLU A 323 -0.09 17.96 5.94
N LEU A 324 0.15 17.11 6.94
CA LEU A 324 0.95 17.39 8.13
C LEU A 324 2.41 16.91 8.01
N ALA A 325 2.92 16.64 6.80
CA ALA A 325 4.32 16.32 6.55
C ALA A 325 5.30 17.42 6.95
N HIS A 326 4.79 18.61 7.28
CA HIS A 326 5.59 19.71 7.81
C HIS A 326 5.73 19.68 9.35
N LEU A 327 5.11 18.71 10.05
CA LEU A 327 5.13 18.62 11.52
C LEU A 327 5.68 17.29 12.02
N ILE A 328 6.45 17.36 13.11
CA ILE A 328 7.00 16.21 13.83
C ILE A 328 6.46 16.26 15.26
N PHE A 329 5.81 15.18 15.69
CA PHE A 329 5.24 15.05 17.03
C PHE A 329 6.24 14.39 17.97
N LEU A 330 6.62 15.09 19.05
CA LEU A 330 7.60 14.61 20.03
C LEU A 330 6.94 14.03 21.28
N ASP A 331 5.70 14.48 21.57
CA ASP A 331 4.89 13.98 22.68
C ASP A 331 3.75 13.08 22.17
N HIS A 332 3.94 11.76 22.35
CA HIS A 332 2.96 10.74 22.00
C HIS A 332 1.71 10.77 22.88
N ASN A 333 1.85 11.15 24.16
CA ASN A 333 0.71 11.20 25.08
C ASN A 333 -0.22 12.34 24.66
N TRP A 334 0.35 13.51 24.36
CA TRP A 334 -0.40 14.65 23.84
C TRP A 334 -1.15 14.33 22.53
N LEU A 335 -0.51 13.63 21.59
CA LEU A 335 -1.13 13.24 20.33
C LEU A 335 -2.29 12.24 20.56
N THR A 336 -2.03 11.23 21.38
CA THR A 336 -3.01 10.20 21.74
C THR A 336 -4.22 10.82 22.43
N ASP A 337 -4.00 11.70 23.40
CA ASP A 337 -5.08 12.35 24.14
C ASP A 337 -6.05 13.12 23.26
N GLY A 338 -5.54 13.70 22.15
CA GLY A 338 -6.34 14.42 21.16
C GLY A 338 -7.14 13.48 20.26
N LEU A 339 -6.52 12.43 19.74
CA LEU A 339 -7.13 11.50 18.78
C LEU A 339 -8.18 10.58 19.40
N TYR A 340 -7.91 10.04 20.58
CA TYR A 340 -8.77 9.02 21.19
C TYR A 340 -10.05 9.59 21.80
N TYR A 341 -10.07 10.89 22.10
CA TYR A 341 -11.21 11.55 22.71
C TYR A 341 -12.52 11.31 21.93
N ILE A 342 -12.48 11.45 20.60
CA ILE A 342 -13.66 11.31 19.72
C ILE A 342 -14.28 9.91 19.78
N LEU A 343 -13.49 8.90 20.13
CA LEU A 343 -13.98 7.51 20.25
C LEU A 343 -14.57 7.20 21.62
N SER A 344 -14.30 8.04 22.61
CA SER A 344 -14.71 7.85 24.00
C SER A 344 -15.91 8.70 24.44
N ASP A 345 -16.29 9.69 23.64
CA ASP A 345 -17.37 10.60 23.99
C ASP A 345 -18.75 9.95 23.82
N GLY A 346 -19.55 9.97 24.89
CA GLY A 346 -20.90 9.39 24.92
C GLY A 346 -21.89 10.13 24.02
N GLU A 347 -21.80 11.45 23.92
CA GLU A 347 -22.71 12.25 23.10
C GLU A 347 -22.51 11.96 21.61
N ILE A 348 -21.24 11.81 21.18
CA ILE A 348 -20.90 11.44 19.80
C ILE A 348 -21.44 10.02 19.49
N LYS A 349 -21.29 9.10 20.44
CA LYS A 349 -21.80 7.73 20.29
C LYS A 349 -23.33 7.69 20.20
N ASP A 350 -24.02 8.42 21.06
CA ASP A 350 -25.48 8.50 21.06
C ASP A 350 -26.01 9.20 19.80
N SER A 351 -25.21 10.10 19.22
CA SER A 351 -25.46 10.76 17.93
C SER A 351 -25.03 9.92 16.72
N SER A 352 -24.87 8.60 16.87
CA SER A 352 -24.47 7.67 15.80
C SER A 352 -23.15 8.06 15.11
N GLY A 353 -22.18 8.53 15.89
CA GLY A 353 -20.87 8.96 15.41
C GLY A 353 -20.81 10.37 14.83
N ARG A 354 -21.92 11.14 14.89
CA ARG A 354 -21.93 12.54 14.45
C ARG A 354 -21.39 13.49 15.50
N PHE A 355 -20.62 14.48 15.06
CA PHE A 355 -20.16 15.57 15.89
C PHE A 355 -19.82 16.80 15.04
N THR A 356 -19.83 17.97 15.66
CA THR A 356 -19.46 19.23 15.01
C THR A 356 -18.04 19.67 15.39
N ARG A 357 -17.43 20.55 14.59
CA ARG A 357 -16.15 21.17 14.96
C ARG A 357 -16.22 21.84 16.34
N ALA A 358 -17.31 22.55 16.63
CA ALA A 358 -17.51 23.24 17.89
C ALA A 358 -17.54 22.27 19.10
N GLN A 359 -18.20 21.12 18.96
CA GLN A 359 -18.21 20.09 20.01
C GLN A 359 -16.82 19.50 20.26
N ALA A 360 -16.06 19.21 19.20
CA ALA A 360 -14.68 18.74 19.33
C ALA A 360 -13.80 19.80 20.01
N TYR A 361 -13.90 21.06 19.57
CA TYR A 361 -13.10 22.17 20.08
C TYR A 361 -13.35 22.44 21.56
N ALA A 362 -14.62 22.48 21.98
CA ALA A 362 -15.01 22.72 23.37
C ALA A 362 -14.43 21.67 24.34
N LYS A 363 -14.18 20.44 23.86
CA LYS A 363 -13.63 19.37 24.70
C LYS A 363 -12.12 19.35 24.69
N TRP A 364 -11.49 19.72 23.57
CA TRP A 364 -10.06 19.99 23.54
C TRP A 364 -9.68 21.26 24.32
N ASP A 365 -10.57 22.25 24.44
CA ASP A 365 -10.41 23.39 25.37
C ASP A 365 -10.22 22.91 26.81
N ALA A 366 -11.03 21.95 27.25
CA ALA A 366 -10.92 21.36 28.59
C ALA A 366 -9.59 20.61 28.82
N LYS A 367 -8.86 20.29 27.75
CA LYS A 367 -7.53 19.67 27.78
C LYS A 367 -6.40 20.65 27.39
N GLU A 368 -6.66 21.96 27.36
CA GLU A 368 -5.66 23.01 27.11
C GLU A 368 -5.01 22.96 25.71
N TYR A 369 -5.74 22.49 24.69
CA TYR A 369 -5.29 22.61 23.30
C TYR A 369 -5.60 24.03 22.77
N SER A 370 -4.61 24.66 22.14
CA SER A 370 -4.74 25.92 21.42
C SER A 370 -5.56 25.78 20.12
N GLU A 371 -6.06 26.89 19.58
CA GLU A 371 -6.83 26.89 18.33
C GLU A 371 -6.10 26.24 17.15
N VAL A 372 -4.79 26.50 17.03
CA VAL A 372 -3.95 25.89 15.99
C VAL A 372 -3.88 24.37 16.17
N GLU A 373 -3.67 23.91 17.40
CA GLU A 373 -3.61 22.48 17.73
C GLU A 373 -4.94 21.78 17.46
N LYS A 374 -6.08 22.42 17.77
CA LYS A 374 -7.42 21.86 17.47
C LYS A 374 -7.66 21.70 15.96
N GLY A 375 -7.24 22.68 15.16
CA GLY A 375 -7.29 22.60 13.70
C GLY A 375 -6.48 21.41 13.17
N MET A 376 -5.25 21.26 13.67
CA MET A 376 -4.36 20.15 13.33
C MET A 376 -4.95 18.78 13.73
N LEU A 377 -5.56 18.67 14.91
CA LEU A 377 -6.19 17.42 15.34
C LEU A 377 -7.36 17.03 14.43
N ILE A 378 -8.23 17.97 14.04
CA ILE A 378 -9.29 17.68 13.04
C ILE A 378 -8.68 17.16 11.76
N GLN A 379 -7.63 17.82 11.25
CA GLN A 379 -6.97 17.40 10.03
C GLN A 379 -6.47 15.95 10.12
N LEU A 380 -5.80 15.57 11.22
CA LEU A 380 -5.35 14.19 11.45
C LEU A 380 -6.47 13.15 11.37
N LEU A 381 -7.68 13.51 11.83
CA LEU A 381 -8.81 12.59 11.90
C LEU A 381 -9.47 12.35 10.53
N LEU A 382 -9.31 13.27 9.58
CA LEU A 382 -10.03 13.29 8.32
C LEU A 382 -9.57 12.21 7.32
N LYS A 383 -10.32 12.11 6.21
CA LYS A 383 -10.00 11.30 5.03
C LYS A 383 -8.57 11.63 4.54
N ASP A 384 -7.87 10.61 4.05
CA ASP A 384 -6.49 10.68 3.52
C ASP A 384 -5.41 10.88 4.60
N GLN A 385 -5.82 11.16 5.84
CA GLN A 385 -4.97 11.10 7.02
C GLN A 385 -5.20 9.77 7.73
N TYR A 386 -5.80 9.73 8.92
CA TYR A 386 -6.07 8.48 9.62
C TYR A 386 -7.38 7.79 9.23
N ASP A 387 -8.18 8.42 8.36
CA ASP A 387 -9.48 7.90 7.93
C ASP A 387 -10.39 7.54 9.12
N ILE A 388 -10.38 8.39 10.16
CA ILE A 388 -11.16 8.20 11.40
C ILE A 388 -12.56 8.79 11.23
N CYS A 389 -12.65 9.95 10.57
CA CYS A 389 -13.89 10.62 10.24
C CYS A 389 -13.84 11.26 8.84
N TYR A 390 -15.01 11.69 8.35
CA TYR A 390 -15.14 12.56 7.19
C TYR A 390 -16.14 13.67 7.50
N GLU A 391 -15.99 14.80 6.82
CA GLU A 391 -16.95 15.89 6.83
C GLU A 391 -18.15 15.55 5.96
N THR A 392 -19.37 15.80 6.43
CA THR A 392 -20.58 15.51 5.67
C THR A 392 -20.70 16.42 4.44
N PRO A 393 -21.09 15.89 3.26
CA PRO A 393 -21.36 16.73 2.10
C PRO A 393 -22.56 17.69 2.31
N SER A 394 -23.49 17.33 3.20
CA SER A 394 -24.73 18.07 3.45
C SER A 394 -24.54 19.30 4.34
N GLN A 395 -23.59 19.27 5.27
CA GLN A 395 -23.40 20.33 6.26
C GLN A 395 -21.90 20.54 6.55
N LYS A 396 -21.45 21.78 6.34
CA LYS A 396 -20.10 22.19 6.69
C LYS A 396 -19.88 22.11 8.20
N ASP A 397 -18.68 21.70 8.60
CA ASP A 397 -18.22 21.54 10.00
C ASP A 397 -18.99 20.47 10.80
N GLU A 398 -19.77 19.62 10.14
CA GLU A 398 -20.32 18.38 10.70
C GLU A 398 -19.53 17.16 10.19
N PHE A 399 -19.12 16.30 11.11
CA PHE A 399 -18.29 15.13 10.86
C PHE A 399 -18.96 13.85 11.32
N ILE A 400 -18.60 12.74 10.71
CA ILE A 400 -19.02 11.40 11.09
C ILE A 400 -17.80 10.52 11.30
N THR A 401 -17.72 9.83 12.44
CA THR A 401 -16.78 8.71 12.63
C THR A 401 -17.47 7.35 12.42
N PRO A 402 -17.11 6.57 11.39
CA PRO A 402 -17.73 5.27 11.15
C PRO A 402 -17.55 4.23 12.27
N LEU A 403 -16.62 4.46 13.19
CA LEU A 403 -16.34 3.57 14.32
C LEU A 403 -17.48 3.52 15.35
N LEU A 404 -18.27 4.60 15.42
CA LEU A 404 -19.39 4.74 16.35
C LEU A 404 -20.75 4.61 15.65
N LEU A 405 -20.77 4.12 14.42
CA LEU A 405 -22.03 3.85 13.70
C LEU A 405 -22.85 2.75 14.38
N PRO A 406 -24.18 2.80 14.25
CA PRO A 406 -25.06 1.75 14.75
C PRO A 406 -24.76 0.42 14.05
N ALA A 407 -24.95 -0.68 14.77
CA ALA A 407 -24.78 -2.02 14.20
C ALA A 407 -25.92 -2.43 13.25
N GLY A 408 -27.11 -1.87 13.43
CA GLY A 408 -28.30 -2.23 12.68
C GLY A 408 -28.24 -1.75 11.23
N LYS A 409 -28.48 -2.68 10.30
CA LYS A 409 -28.65 -2.39 8.87
C LYS A 409 -29.97 -1.60 8.66
N PRO A 410 -29.97 -0.49 7.89
CA PRO A 410 -31.13 0.40 7.78
C PRO A 410 -32.32 -0.22 7.03
N GLY A 411 -32.10 -1.27 6.24
CA GLY A 411 -33.17 -1.97 5.52
C GLY A 411 -32.66 -3.12 4.66
N ILE A 412 -33.58 -3.76 3.94
CA ILE A 412 -33.26 -4.79 2.94
C ILE A 412 -32.83 -4.06 1.66
N TRP A 413 -31.74 -4.53 1.03
CA TRP A 413 -31.30 -4.03 -0.26
C TRP A 413 -32.34 -4.36 -1.35
N PRO A 414 -32.96 -3.37 -2.01
CA PRO A 414 -34.10 -3.61 -2.89
C PRO A 414 -33.71 -3.91 -4.34
N HIS A 415 -32.41 -3.89 -4.67
CA HIS A 415 -31.93 -4.00 -6.05
C HIS A 415 -31.37 -5.38 -6.35
N THR A 416 -31.69 -5.92 -7.54
CA THR A 416 -31.04 -7.11 -8.07
C THR A 416 -29.65 -6.72 -8.60
N PRO A 417 -28.55 -7.27 -8.06
CA PRO A 417 -27.22 -6.88 -8.51
C PRO A 417 -26.94 -7.47 -9.90
N SER A 418 -26.34 -6.66 -10.77
CA SER A 418 -25.78 -7.09 -12.05
C SER A 418 -24.36 -7.64 -11.89
N LEU A 419 -23.65 -7.21 -10.84
CA LEU A 419 -22.29 -7.67 -10.53
C LEU A 419 -22.14 -7.92 -9.03
N THR A 420 -21.54 -9.05 -8.68
CA THR A 420 -21.22 -9.40 -7.28
C THR A 420 -19.76 -9.79 -7.15
N TYR A 421 -19.07 -9.17 -6.19
CA TYR A 421 -17.62 -9.27 -6.00
C TYR A 421 -17.28 -9.42 -4.52
N GLN A 422 -16.15 -10.06 -4.20
CA GLN A 422 -15.70 -10.25 -2.82
C GLN A 422 -14.20 -10.02 -2.64
N TYR A 423 -13.85 -9.32 -1.55
CA TYR A 423 -12.51 -9.30 -0.99
C TYR A 423 -12.50 -10.18 0.24
N ARG A 424 -11.79 -11.30 0.19
CA ARG A 424 -11.72 -12.25 1.29
C ARG A 424 -10.40 -12.11 2.04
N TYR A 425 -10.50 -12.12 3.36
CA TYR A 425 -9.38 -11.90 4.26
C TYR A 425 -9.24 -13.09 5.22
N PRO A 426 -8.03 -13.63 5.41
CA PRO A 426 -7.76 -14.52 6.54
C PRO A 426 -7.92 -13.79 7.88
N PHE A 427 -7.62 -12.49 7.89
CA PHE A 427 -7.74 -11.60 9.05
C PHE A 427 -8.04 -10.19 8.57
N VAL A 428 -9.01 -9.53 9.22
CA VAL A 428 -9.37 -8.12 8.96
C VAL A 428 -8.92 -7.28 10.15
N PRO A 429 -7.95 -6.37 9.98
CA PRO A 429 -7.56 -5.41 11.02
C PRO A 429 -8.76 -4.61 11.50
N HIS A 430 -8.84 -4.38 12.80
CA HIS A 430 -9.98 -3.67 13.39
C HIS A 430 -10.09 -2.27 12.80
N GLY A 431 -11.28 -1.92 12.33
CA GLY A 431 -11.55 -0.61 11.73
C GLY A 431 -11.13 -0.45 10.27
N LEU A 432 -10.56 -1.47 9.61
CA LEU A 432 -10.29 -1.43 8.15
C LEU A 432 -11.58 -1.10 7.38
N PHE A 433 -12.70 -1.72 7.74
CA PHE A 433 -13.99 -1.44 7.11
C PHE A 433 -14.52 -0.03 7.44
N SER A 434 -14.30 0.46 8.66
CA SER A 434 -14.66 1.83 9.05
C SER A 434 -13.88 2.85 8.21
N ARG A 435 -12.58 2.63 7.99
CA ARG A 435 -11.74 3.45 7.11
C ARG A 435 -12.24 3.39 5.66
N LEU A 436 -12.69 2.22 5.19
CA LEU A 436 -13.33 2.11 3.88
C LEU A 436 -14.58 2.99 3.77
N ILE A 437 -15.46 2.99 4.78
CA ILE A 437 -16.63 3.90 4.78
C ILE A 437 -16.20 5.36 4.67
N VAL A 438 -15.13 5.76 5.38
CA VAL A 438 -14.55 7.12 5.26
C VAL A 438 -14.10 7.41 3.83
N ARG A 439 -13.38 6.48 3.18
CA ARG A 439 -12.92 6.66 1.80
C ARG A 439 -14.06 6.77 0.79
N LEU A 440 -15.12 5.99 0.99
CA LEU A 440 -16.28 5.92 0.11
C LEU A 440 -17.31 7.04 0.34
N ASN A 441 -17.05 7.99 1.26
CA ASN A 441 -18.05 8.97 1.72
C ASN A 441 -18.74 9.76 0.58
N ALA A 442 -18.01 10.07 -0.50
CA ALA A 442 -18.48 10.90 -1.59
C ALA A 442 -19.63 10.27 -2.40
N ARG A 443 -19.85 8.96 -2.27
CA ARG A 443 -20.90 8.22 -3.00
C ARG A 443 -21.95 7.62 -2.05
N ILE A 444 -21.95 7.91 -0.75
CA ILE A 444 -22.93 7.33 0.19
C ILE A 444 -24.35 7.80 -0.14
N GLU A 445 -25.26 6.85 -0.34
CA GLU A 445 -26.66 7.12 -0.68
C GLU A 445 -27.49 7.42 0.57
N ASP A 446 -28.15 8.59 0.63
CA ASP A 446 -29.11 8.99 1.66
C ASP A 446 -28.67 8.68 3.11
N GLU A 447 -27.38 8.86 3.42
CA GLU A 447 -26.81 8.56 4.74
C GLU A 447 -26.93 7.09 5.18
N LYS A 448 -27.18 6.15 4.26
CA LYS A 448 -27.38 4.73 4.54
C LYS A 448 -26.04 4.04 4.77
N ARG A 449 -25.59 4.09 6.02
CA ARG A 449 -24.35 3.50 6.53
C ARG A 449 -24.57 2.92 7.93
N TRP A 450 -23.91 1.82 8.22
CA TRP A 450 -23.93 1.15 9.51
C TRP A 450 -22.56 0.51 9.77
N LYS A 451 -22.35 -0.03 10.97
CA LYS A 451 -21.04 -0.53 11.42
C LYS A 451 -20.40 -1.55 10.47
N THR A 452 -21.21 -2.32 9.75
CA THR A 452 -20.77 -3.39 8.84
C THR A 452 -21.20 -3.17 7.40
N GLY A 453 -21.70 -2.00 7.01
CA GLY A 453 -21.99 -1.76 5.60
C GLY A 453 -22.36 -0.34 5.22
N VAL A 454 -22.42 -0.12 3.91
CA VAL A 454 -22.74 1.17 3.31
C VAL A 454 -23.42 0.97 1.96
N TRP A 455 -24.42 1.80 1.66
CA TRP A 455 -25.01 1.89 0.33
C TRP A 455 -24.42 3.08 -0.41
N LEU A 456 -24.07 2.85 -1.67
CA LEU A 456 -23.48 3.84 -2.56
C LEU A 456 -24.39 4.09 -3.76
N SER A 457 -24.35 5.31 -4.26
CA SER A 457 -24.98 5.70 -5.53
C SER A 457 -24.06 6.59 -6.33
N HIS A 458 -24.07 6.41 -7.65
CA HIS A 458 -23.37 7.28 -8.59
C HIS A 458 -24.23 7.44 -9.83
N THR A 459 -24.48 8.70 -10.24
CA THR A 459 -25.23 8.99 -11.46
C THR A 459 -24.30 9.65 -12.46
N ALA A 460 -24.11 9.00 -13.61
CA ALA A 460 -23.33 9.50 -14.73
C ALA A 460 -24.16 9.39 -16.01
N GLN A 461 -24.14 10.43 -16.85
CA GLN A 461 -24.86 10.47 -18.13
C GLN A 461 -26.36 10.08 -18.04
N GLY A 462 -27.01 10.44 -16.93
CA GLY A 462 -28.43 10.13 -16.68
C GLY A 462 -28.72 8.69 -16.23
N GLN A 463 -27.70 7.85 -16.07
CA GLN A 463 -27.82 6.49 -15.54
C GLN A 463 -27.29 6.42 -14.11
N THR A 464 -28.07 5.82 -13.21
CA THR A 464 -27.69 5.64 -11.80
C THR A 464 -27.21 4.21 -11.56
N THR A 465 -25.97 4.08 -11.11
CA THR A 465 -25.41 2.85 -10.56
C THR A 465 -25.49 2.88 -9.04
N ARG A 466 -25.88 1.77 -8.43
CA ARG A 466 -25.95 1.61 -6.98
C ARG A 466 -25.09 0.44 -6.53
N ALA A 467 -24.54 0.51 -5.33
CA ALA A 467 -23.80 -0.59 -4.75
C ALA A 467 -24.08 -0.74 -3.25
N GLU A 468 -24.14 -1.98 -2.79
CA GLU A 468 -24.07 -2.31 -1.37
C GLU A 468 -22.71 -2.93 -1.09
N VAL A 469 -22.00 -2.38 -0.09
CA VAL A 469 -20.73 -2.90 0.41
C VAL A 469 -20.95 -3.35 1.84
N GLU A 470 -20.69 -4.62 2.14
CA GLU A 470 -21.01 -5.24 3.43
C GLU A 470 -19.83 -6.07 3.95
N TYR A 471 -19.47 -5.86 5.21
CA TYR A 471 -18.52 -6.71 5.93
C TYR A 471 -19.23 -7.90 6.55
N VAL A 472 -18.84 -9.09 6.09
CA VAL A 472 -19.36 -10.38 6.53
C VAL A 472 -18.27 -11.13 7.28
N GLN A 473 -18.58 -11.69 8.44
CA GLN A 473 -17.65 -12.50 9.23
C GLN A 473 -17.79 -14.01 9.03
N HIS A 474 -18.96 -14.49 8.58
CA HIS A 474 -19.27 -15.91 8.44
C HIS A 474 -19.77 -16.29 7.03
N PRO A 475 -19.30 -17.41 6.45
CA PRO A 475 -18.42 -18.43 7.03
C PRO A 475 -16.95 -17.97 7.21
N GLU A 476 -16.53 -16.93 6.50
CA GLU A 476 -15.19 -16.33 6.60
C GLU A 476 -15.28 -14.81 6.43
N ALA A 477 -14.25 -14.10 6.89
CA ALA A 477 -14.20 -12.63 6.81
C ALA A 477 -14.06 -12.13 5.36
N ALA A 478 -15.04 -11.37 4.89
CA ALA A 478 -15.04 -10.80 3.55
C ALA A 478 -15.76 -9.45 3.47
N PHE A 479 -15.33 -8.60 2.53
CA PHE A 479 -16.11 -7.46 2.07
C PHE A 479 -16.87 -7.91 0.82
N GLU A 480 -18.18 -8.02 0.92
CA GLU A 480 -19.09 -8.40 -0.16
C GLU A 480 -19.62 -7.13 -0.84
N LEU A 481 -19.47 -7.06 -2.17
CA LEU A 481 -19.95 -5.97 -2.99
C LEU A 481 -21.09 -6.49 -3.88
N ARG A 482 -22.23 -5.82 -3.84
CA ARG A 482 -23.40 -6.07 -4.70
C ARG A 482 -23.72 -4.81 -5.49
N ILE A 483 -23.43 -4.81 -6.78
CA ILE A 483 -23.53 -3.64 -7.65
C ILE A 483 -24.68 -3.83 -8.64
N CYS A 484 -25.51 -2.80 -8.80
CA CYS A 484 -26.65 -2.75 -9.71
C CYS A 484 -26.51 -1.53 -10.62
N GLY A 485 -26.43 -1.76 -11.92
CA GLY A 485 -26.27 -0.74 -12.95
C GLY A 485 -25.95 -1.37 -14.30
N GLU A 486 -25.89 -0.52 -15.33
CA GLU A 486 -25.37 -0.90 -16.65
C GLU A 486 -23.91 -1.37 -16.54
N PRO A 487 -23.43 -2.28 -17.40
CA PRO A 487 -22.10 -2.87 -17.29
C PRO A 487 -20.97 -1.85 -17.12
N ALA A 488 -20.99 -0.78 -17.93
CA ALA A 488 -19.98 0.27 -17.88
C ALA A 488 -19.96 1.05 -16.55
N GLY A 489 -21.14 1.27 -15.95
CA GLY A 489 -21.31 1.94 -14.66
C GLY A 489 -20.98 1.02 -13.48
N SER A 490 -21.35 -0.26 -13.57
CA SER A 490 -20.97 -1.28 -12.58
C SER A 490 -19.46 -1.45 -12.49
N GLN A 491 -18.78 -1.47 -13.64
CA GLN A 491 -17.31 -1.49 -13.70
C GLN A 491 -16.68 -0.24 -13.09
N GLU A 492 -17.21 0.94 -13.37
CA GLU A 492 -16.70 2.20 -12.80
C GLU A 492 -16.89 2.24 -11.28
N MET A 493 -18.05 1.80 -10.78
CA MET A 493 -18.30 1.70 -9.34
C MET A 493 -17.35 0.70 -8.66
N LEU A 494 -17.10 -0.46 -9.29
CA LEU A 494 -16.14 -1.43 -8.78
C LEU A 494 -14.73 -0.84 -8.77
N GLN A 495 -14.29 -0.17 -9.85
CA GLN A 495 -12.98 0.48 -9.93
C GLN A 495 -12.79 1.54 -8.84
N PHE A 496 -13.82 2.34 -8.55
CA PHE A 496 -13.79 3.30 -7.45
C PHE A 496 -13.57 2.61 -6.09
N ILE A 497 -14.34 1.55 -5.80
CA ILE A 497 -14.20 0.82 -4.53
C ILE A 497 -12.85 0.10 -4.44
N ASP A 498 -12.40 -0.52 -5.54
CA ASP A 498 -11.13 -1.24 -5.62
C ASP A 498 -9.96 -0.28 -5.40
N HIS A 499 -9.96 0.90 -6.03
CA HIS A 499 -8.94 1.92 -5.85
C HIS A 499 -8.80 2.36 -4.38
N GLU A 500 -9.92 2.63 -3.72
CA GLU A 500 -9.91 3.06 -2.32
C GLU A 500 -9.49 1.93 -1.37
N LEU A 501 -9.88 0.68 -1.65
CA LEU A 501 -9.41 -0.49 -0.91
C LEU A 501 -7.91 -0.73 -1.08
N GLU A 502 -7.40 -0.60 -2.31
CA GLU A 502 -5.97 -0.75 -2.59
C GLU A 502 -5.14 0.31 -1.89
N ASN A 503 -5.60 1.57 -1.86
CA ASN A 503 -4.98 2.63 -1.07
C ASN A 503 -4.90 2.23 0.41
N LEU A 504 -5.99 1.71 0.99
CA LEU A 504 -6.01 1.26 2.38
C LEU A 504 -5.12 0.03 2.63
N HIS A 505 -5.03 -0.91 1.68
CA HIS A 505 -4.20 -2.11 1.83
C HIS A 505 -2.71 -1.78 1.83
N ARG A 506 -2.28 -0.71 1.16
CA ARG A 506 -0.86 -0.28 1.16
C ARG A 506 -0.34 0.07 2.55
N ASP A 507 -1.22 0.48 3.47
CA ASP A 507 -0.85 0.73 4.87
C ASP A 507 -0.45 -0.56 5.61
N PHE A 508 -0.75 -1.74 5.05
CA PHE A 508 -0.51 -3.03 5.66
C PHE A 508 0.40 -3.90 4.78
N ARG A 509 1.72 -3.79 4.96
CA ARG A 509 2.75 -4.49 4.16
C ARG A 509 2.50 -6.01 3.97
N ASN A 510 1.89 -6.69 4.94
CA ASN A 510 1.68 -8.15 4.94
C ASN A 510 0.21 -8.59 4.84
N LEU A 511 -0.72 -7.71 4.47
CA LEU A 511 -2.14 -8.06 4.42
C LEU A 511 -2.44 -9.00 3.25
N LYS A 512 -2.97 -10.19 3.57
CA LYS A 512 -3.37 -11.18 2.56
C LYS A 512 -4.82 -10.95 2.17
N VAL A 513 -5.07 -10.75 0.88
CA VAL A 513 -6.40 -10.53 0.32
C VAL A 513 -6.59 -11.44 -0.89
N THR A 514 -7.69 -12.20 -0.91
CA THR A 514 -8.09 -12.98 -2.07
C THR A 514 -9.32 -12.36 -2.69
N ARG A 515 -9.22 -12.00 -3.97
CA ARG A 515 -10.33 -11.42 -4.74
C ARG A 515 -11.15 -12.51 -5.41
N LYS A 516 -12.47 -12.38 -5.37
CA LYS A 516 -13.38 -13.33 -6.01
C LYS A 516 -14.52 -12.64 -6.73
N VAL A 517 -14.96 -13.25 -7.82
CA VAL A 517 -16.07 -12.80 -8.66
C VAL A 517 -17.14 -13.87 -8.72
N ALA A 518 -18.41 -13.47 -8.71
CA ALA A 518 -19.52 -14.40 -8.81
C ALA A 518 -19.53 -15.15 -10.16
N CYS A 519 -19.94 -16.41 -10.12
CA CYS A 519 -20.16 -17.23 -11.30
C CYS A 519 -21.35 -16.72 -12.12
N VAL A 520 -21.22 -16.76 -13.45
CA VAL A 520 -22.23 -16.27 -14.40
C VAL A 520 -23.13 -17.38 -14.98
N CYS A 521 -23.07 -18.61 -14.46
CA CYS A 521 -23.96 -19.70 -14.87
C CYS A 521 -25.42 -19.46 -14.44
N ASP A 522 -26.37 -20.12 -15.09
CA ASP A 522 -27.80 -19.90 -14.87
C ASP A 522 -28.24 -20.20 -13.43
N VAL A 523 -27.66 -21.22 -12.81
CA VAL A 523 -27.90 -21.55 -11.40
C VAL A 523 -27.46 -20.40 -10.48
N CYS A 524 -26.26 -19.86 -10.69
CA CYS A 524 -25.74 -18.77 -9.86
C CYS A 524 -26.49 -17.45 -10.12
N LYS A 525 -26.91 -17.18 -11.36
CA LYS A 525 -27.78 -16.04 -11.69
C LYS A 525 -29.14 -16.14 -11.00
N ALA A 526 -29.73 -17.34 -10.93
CA ALA A 526 -30.98 -17.58 -10.23
C ALA A 526 -30.83 -17.38 -8.71
N GLU A 527 -29.72 -17.86 -8.13
CA GLU A 527 -29.41 -17.66 -6.70
C GLU A 527 -29.31 -16.18 -6.35
N VAL A 528 -28.58 -15.40 -7.14
CA VAL A 528 -28.46 -13.95 -6.95
C VAL A 528 -29.83 -13.26 -7.01
N LYS A 529 -30.69 -13.64 -7.97
CA LYS A 529 -32.06 -13.11 -8.07
C LYS A 529 -32.94 -13.47 -6.87
N ALA A 530 -32.72 -14.65 -6.28
CA ALA A 530 -33.41 -15.10 -5.08
C ALA A 530 -32.85 -14.49 -3.78
N GLY A 531 -31.78 -13.69 -3.85
CA GLY A 531 -31.12 -13.10 -2.69
C GLY A 531 -30.11 -14.04 -1.99
N ASN A 532 -29.79 -15.17 -2.61
CA ASN A 532 -28.82 -16.15 -2.11
C ASN A 532 -27.41 -15.90 -2.66
N ARG A 533 -26.40 -16.51 -2.01
CA ARG A 533 -25.00 -16.41 -2.44
C ARG A 533 -24.72 -17.28 -3.68
N PRO A 534 -24.13 -16.74 -4.76
CA PRO A 534 -23.65 -17.54 -5.88
C PRO A 534 -22.38 -18.32 -5.51
N PHE A 535 -21.90 -19.17 -6.41
CA PHE A 535 -20.52 -19.65 -6.35
C PHE A 535 -19.56 -18.53 -6.75
N TYR A 536 -18.40 -18.46 -6.11
CA TYR A 536 -17.38 -17.43 -6.35
C TYR A 536 -16.09 -18.04 -6.87
N HIS A 537 -15.60 -17.53 -8.00
CA HIS A 537 -14.32 -17.92 -8.57
C HIS A 537 -13.20 -17.00 -8.05
N SER A 538 -12.09 -17.59 -7.59
CA SER A 538 -10.88 -16.83 -7.23
C SER A 538 -10.24 -16.27 -8.50
N LEU A 539 -9.90 -14.97 -8.47
CA LEU A 539 -9.17 -14.33 -9.56
C LEU A 539 -7.77 -14.93 -9.73
N ASP A 540 -7.11 -15.36 -8.65
CA ASP A 540 -5.81 -16.03 -8.72
C ASP A 540 -5.92 -17.37 -9.47
N ASN A 541 -6.99 -18.13 -9.23
CA ASN A 541 -7.25 -19.37 -9.95
C ASN A 541 -7.52 -19.11 -11.44
N ILE A 542 -8.30 -18.07 -11.75
CA ILE A 542 -8.57 -17.65 -13.12
C ILE A 542 -7.26 -17.26 -13.81
N ASN A 543 -6.43 -16.44 -13.18
CA ASN A 543 -5.14 -16.03 -13.71
C ASN A 543 -4.22 -17.23 -13.98
N GLY A 544 -4.10 -18.14 -13.01
CA GLY A 544 -3.33 -19.37 -13.17
C GLY A 544 -3.83 -20.27 -14.31
N ARG A 545 -5.15 -20.34 -14.54
CA ARG A 545 -5.73 -21.07 -15.68
C ARG A 545 -5.38 -20.40 -17.01
N LEU A 546 -5.51 -19.07 -17.10
CA LEU A 546 -5.15 -18.32 -18.30
C LEU A 546 -3.68 -18.49 -18.66
N ALA A 547 -2.76 -18.39 -17.68
CA ALA A 547 -1.34 -18.64 -17.87
C ALA A 547 -1.04 -20.05 -18.41
N ASN A 548 -1.89 -21.04 -18.07
CA ASN A 548 -1.83 -22.40 -18.58
C ASN A 548 -2.71 -22.64 -19.82
N ARG A 549 -3.16 -21.58 -20.51
CA ARG A 549 -4.01 -21.62 -21.72
C ARG A 549 -5.32 -22.39 -21.53
N LYS A 550 -5.88 -22.37 -20.32
CA LYS A 550 -7.21 -22.88 -20.00
C LYS A 550 -8.19 -21.71 -19.92
N TYR A 551 -9.27 -21.78 -20.69
CA TYR A 551 -10.22 -20.68 -20.89
C TYR A 551 -11.59 -20.90 -20.23
N THR A 552 -11.73 -21.99 -19.48
CA THR A 552 -12.93 -22.34 -18.72
C THR A 552 -12.59 -22.64 -17.27
N VAL A 553 -13.58 -22.45 -16.40
CA VAL A 553 -13.54 -22.84 -14.99
C VAL A 553 -14.87 -23.48 -14.60
N GLU A 554 -14.81 -24.59 -13.88
CA GLU A 554 -16.00 -25.29 -13.40
C GLU A 554 -16.65 -24.53 -12.24
N CYS A 555 -17.98 -24.39 -12.29
CA CYS A 555 -18.78 -23.91 -11.17
C CYS A 555 -19.08 -25.05 -10.20
N GLN A 556 -18.67 -24.95 -8.93
CA GLN A 556 -18.92 -26.02 -7.95
C GLN A 556 -20.38 -26.12 -7.48
N LYS A 557 -21.24 -25.15 -7.86
CA LYS A 557 -22.69 -25.23 -7.59
C LYS A 557 -23.45 -25.91 -8.73
N SER A 558 -23.14 -25.59 -9.98
CA SER A 558 -23.85 -26.15 -11.14
C SER A 558 -23.12 -27.31 -11.81
N HIS A 559 -21.85 -27.53 -11.46
CA HIS A 559 -20.92 -28.48 -12.10
C HIS A 559 -20.74 -28.24 -13.61
N GLN A 560 -21.00 -27.01 -14.08
CA GLN A 560 -20.83 -26.61 -15.48
C GLN A 560 -19.51 -25.87 -15.65
N ASP A 561 -18.85 -26.13 -16.78
CA ASP A 561 -17.72 -25.31 -17.24
C ASP A 561 -18.23 -23.96 -17.75
N VAL A 562 -17.70 -22.88 -17.18
CA VAL A 562 -18.06 -21.50 -17.49
C VAL A 562 -16.89 -20.81 -18.17
N SER A 563 -17.19 -20.01 -19.20
CA SER A 563 -16.17 -19.23 -19.91
C SER A 563 -15.54 -18.20 -18.98
N ILE A 564 -14.20 -18.21 -18.88
CA ILE A 564 -13.45 -17.19 -18.13
C ILE A 564 -13.72 -15.81 -18.72
N GLY A 565 -13.77 -15.68 -20.05
CA GLY A 565 -14.02 -14.38 -20.69
C GLY A 565 -15.38 -13.78 -20.30
N GLN A 566 -16.42 -14.60 -20.09
CA GLN A 566 -17.74 -14.12 -19.66
C GLN A 566 -17.72 -13.65 -18.21
N ILE A 567 -16.93 -14.30 -17.35
CA ILE A 567 -16.75 -13.89 -15.95
C ILE A 567 -16.01 -12.55 -15.88
N LEU A 568 -15.00 -12.35 -16.73
CA LEU A 568 -14.18 -11.12 -16.72
C LEU A 568 -14.84 -9.96 -17.47
N GLN A 569 -15.73 -10.21 -18.43
CA GLN A 569 -16.34 -9.14 -19.23
C GLN A 569 -17.03 -8.08 -18.36
N ASP A 570 -17.72 -8.47 -17.29
CA ASP A 570 -18.45 -7.53 -16.42
C ASP A 570 -17.57 -6.87 -15.35
N VAL A 571 -16.31 -7.28 -15.23
CA VAL A 571 -15.37 -6.79 -14.22
C VAL A 571 -14.28 -5.88 -14.82
N TYR A 572 -13.94 -6.04 -16.11
CA TYR A 572 -12.77 -5.41 -16.72
C TYR A 572 -13.13 -4.46 -17.89
N LYS A 573 -12.41 -3.33 -17.97
CA LYS A 573 -12.29 -2.49 -19.18
C LYS A 573 -10.87 -2.60 -19.71
N GLU A 574 -10.69 -3.03 -20.95
CA GLU A 574 -9.35 -3.22 -21.56
C GLU A 574 -8.53 -1.92 -21.69
N GLU A 575 -9.19 -0.75 -21.66
CA GLU A 575 -8.57 0.56 -21.86
C GLU A 575 -8.07 1.25 -20.56
N ALA A 576 -8.39 0.71 -19.38
CA ALA A 576 -8.10 1.36 -18.08
C ALA A 576 -6.74 0.97 -17.45
N ALA A 577 -5.83 0.36 -18.21
CA ALA A 577 -4.70 -0.42 -17.71
C ALA A 577 -3.42 0.38 -17.34
N LYS A 578 -3.54 1.46 -16.56
CA LYS A 578 -2.37 2.03 -15.86
C LYS A 578 -2.66 2.11 -14.37
N GLY A 579 -1.96 1.27 -13.59
CA GLY A 579 -1.96 1.31 -12.13
C GLY A 579 -3.05 0.48 -11.43
N THR A 580 -3.67 -0.49 -12.10
CA THR A 580 -4.67 -1.41 -11.51
C THR A 580 -4.10 -2.82 -11.33
N GLN A 581 -4.31 -3.48 -10.18
CA GLN A 581 -3.75 -4.82 -9.86
C GLN A 581 -4.34 -6.00 -10.66
N PHE A 582 -5.24 -5.72 -11.60
CA PHE A 582 -5.53 -6.61 -12.72
C PHE A 582 -4.32 -6.79 -13.66
N GLU A 583 -3.23 -6.06 -13.42
CA GLU A 583 -1.93 -6.21 -14.08
C GLU A 583 -1.52 -7.66 -14.30
N ALA A 584 -1.71 -8.59 -13.35
CA ALA A 584 -1.30 -9.98 -13.56
C ALA A 584 -2.11 -10.68 -14.68
N ILE A 585 -3.42 -10.46 -14.71
CA ILE A 585 -4.31 -10.99 -15.76
C ILE A 585 -4.06 -10.24 -17.06
N PHE A 586 -3.95 -8.91 -17.04
CA PHE A 586 -3.63 -8.11 -18.22
C PHE A 586 -2.26 -8.45 -18.82
N HIS A 587 -1.25 -8.66 -17.98
CA HIS A 587 0.08 -9.09 -18.38
C HIS A 587 0.01 -10.45 -19.05
N THR A 588 -0.68 -11.40 -18.43
CA THR A 588 -0.90 -12.74 -19.00
C THR A 588 -1.63 -12.65 -20.35
N LEU A 589 -2.71 -11.88 -20.45
CA LEU A 589 -3.44 -11.65 -21.70
C LEU A 589 -2.58 -10.99 -22.78
N LYS A 590 -1.77 -10.00 -22.40
CA LYS A 590 -0.85 -9.29 -23.28
C LYS A 590 0.29 -10.18 -23.78
N GLU A 591 0.88 -11.00 -22.91
CA GLU A 591 1.88 -12.01 -23.27
C GLU A 591 1.31 -13.05 -24.24
N MET A 592 0.04 -13.40 -24.07
CA MET A 592 -0.68 -14.31 -24.96
C MET A 592 -1.14 -13.65 -26.26
N GLY A 593 -1.10 -12.31 -26.36
CA GLY A 593 -1.66 -11.56 -27.48
C GLY A 593 -3.18 -11.73 -27.63
N MET A 594 -3.90 -11.94 -26.52
CA MET A 594 -5.33 -12.25 -26.52
C MET A 594 -6.17 -11.18 -25.81
N SER A 595 -7.34 -10.84 -26.36
CA SER A 595 -8.37 -10.02 -25.69
C SER A 595 -9.41 -10.87 -24.95
N ILE A 596 -10.16 -10.27 -24.01
CA ILE A 596 -11.25 -10.94 -23.28
C ILE A 596 -12.31 -11.46 -24.27
N ASN A 597 -12.58 -10.69 -25.33
CA ASN A 597 -13.48 -11.08 -26.41
C ASN A 597 -12.97 -12.30 -27.19
N GLN A 598 -11.65 -12.39 -27.41
CA GLN A 598 -11.04 -13.56 -28.08
C GLN A 598 -11.10 -14.82 -27.22
N ILE A 599 -11.01 -14.72 -25.89
CA ILE A 599 -11.22 -15.85 -24.97
C ILE A 599 -12.63 -16.41 -25.11
N ASN A 600 -13.64 -15.54 -25.14
CA ASN A 600 -15.03 -15.96 -25.34
C ASN A 600 -15.24 -16.69 -26.67
N ASN A 601 -14.58 -16.22 -27.74
CA ASN A 601 -14.67 -16.84 -29.07
C ASN A 601 -13.91 -18.17 -29.17
N THR A 602 -12.87 -18.38 -28.36
CA THR A 602 -12.09 -19.62 -28.35
C THR A 602 -12.91 -20.79 -27.78
N ASN A 603 -13.75 -20.53 -26.79
CA ASN A 603 -14.68 -21.52 -26.23
C ASN A 603 -15.77 -21.92 -27.25
N ASN A 604 -16.31 -20.97 -28.02
CA ASN A 604 -17.30 -21.27 -29.06
C ASN A 604 -16.73 -22.14 -30.20
N ASN A 605 -15.44 -22.02 -30.54
CA ASN A 605 -14.82 -22.85 -31.58
C ASN A 605 -14.49 -24.28 -31.12
N GLN A 606 -14.43 -24.56 -29.81
CA GLN A 606 -14.34 -25.94 -29.30
C GLN A 606 -15.71 -26.65 -29.31
N SER A 607 -16.81 -25.90 -29.38
CA SER A 607 -18.19 -26.45 -29.39
C SER A 607 -18.81 -26.63 -30.78
N SER A 608 -18.15 -26.17 -31.86
CA SER A 608 -18.69 -26.27 -33.22
C SER A 608 -17.62 -26.58 -34.26
N ALA A 609 -17.16 -27.83 -34.30
CA ALA A 609 -16.42 -28.37 -35.43
C ALA A 609 -17.37 -29.11 -36.38
N THR A 610 -18.05 -28.39 -37.27
CA THR A 610 -18.47 -28.92 -38.58
C THR A 610 -18.76 -27.79 -39.57
N SER A 611 -18.00 -27.79 -40.66
CA SER A 611 -18.26 -27.18 -41.99
C SER A 611 -18.58 -25.68 -42.10
N SER A 612 -17.61 -24.90 -42.58
CA SER A 612 -17.62 -24.28 -43.93
C SER A 612 -16.60 -23.13 -44.01
N SER A 613 -15.51 -23.40 -44.72
CA SER A 613 -14.41 -22.49 -45.03
C SER A 613 -14.64 -21.87 -46.41
N SER A 614 -14.63 -20.53 -46.48
CA SER A 614 -14.03 -19.74 -47.59
C SER A 614 -14.39 -18.25 -47.54
N SER A 615 -15.47 -17.84 -46.85
CA SER A 615 -15.84 -16.41 -46.72
C SER A 615 -15.36 -15.74 -45.42
N LYS A 616 -15.15 -16.52 -44.34
CA LYS A 616 -14.65 -16.01 -43.03
C LYS A 616 -13.16 -15.64 -42.99
N ALA A 617 -12.35 -16.12 -43.95
CA ALA A 617 -10.91 -15.83 -43.98
C ALA A 617 -10.61 -14.43 -44.55
N LYS A 618 -11.42 -13.94 -45.50
CA LYS A 618 -11.30 -12.59 -46.07
C LYS A 618 -11.70 -11.53 -45.03
N ALA A 619 -12.86 -11.69 -44.40
CA ALA A 619 -13.33 -10.80 -43.33
C ALA A 619 -12.42 -10.80 -42.09
N LYS A 620 -11.77 -11.93 -41.74
CA LYS A 620 -10.76 -11.99 -40.66
C LYS A 620 -9.48 -11.23 -40.99
N ASN A 621 -9.05 -11.22 -42.26
CA ASN A 621 -7.85 -10.51 -42.69
C ASN A 621 -8.10 -9.01 -42.81
N GLU A 622 -9.27 -8.60 -43.32
CA GLU A 622 -9.69 -7.19 -43.42
C GLU A 622 -9.79 -6.53 -42.03
N VAL A 623 -10.46 -7.19 -41.07
CA VAL A 623 -10.56 -6.69 -39.68
C VAL A 623 -9.19 -6.66 -38.98
N SER A 624 -8.29 -7.60 -39.28
CA SER A 624 -6.93 -7.60 -38.70
C SER A 624 -6.06 -6.46 -39.24
N ILE A 625 -6.25 -6.06 -40.49
CA ILE A 625 -5.53 -4.95 -41.13
C ILE A 625 -6.02 -3.62 -40.58
N GLU A 626 -7.35 -3.44 -40.44
CA GLU A 626 -7.96 -2.23 -39.88
C GLU A 626 -7.48 -1.95 -38.43
N ILE A 627 -7.38 -3.01 -37.62
CA ILE A 627 -6.83 -2.93 -36.26
C ILE A 627 -5.36 -2.52 -36.27
N GLN A 628 -4.56 -3.04 -37.22
CA GLN A 628 -3.14 -2.69 -37.32
C GLN A 628 -2.92 -1.25 -37.80
N ILE A 629 -3.70 -0.76 -38.78
CA ILE A 629 -3.62 0.62 -39.24
C ILE A 629 -4.03 1.58 -38.11
N SER A 630 -5.12 1.27 -37.40
CA SER A 630 -5.58 2.05 -36.24
C SER A 630 -4.52 2.09 -35.12
N GLN A 631 -3.77 1.00 -34.91
CA GLN A 631 -2.67 0.97 -33.96
C GLN A 631 -1.51 1.89 -34.37
N VAL A 632 -1.13 1.91 -35.65
CA VAL A 632 -0.06 2.79 -36.15
C VAL A 632 -0.48 4.26 -36.07
N ILE A 633 -1.72 4.59 -36.46
CA ILE A 633 -2.28 5.96 -36.32
C ILE A 633 -2.27 6.38 -34.85
N ARG A 634 -2.62 5.48 -33.92
CA ARG A 634 -2.57 5.81 -32.49
C ARG A 634 -1.16 6.10 -31.98
N GLU A 635 -0.15 5.39 -32.47
CA GLU A 635 1.25 5.69 -32.10
C GLU A 635 1.74 7.00 -32.75
N ALA A 636 1.30 7.32 -33.97
CA ALA A 636 1.59 8.61 -34.61
C ALA A 636 0.95 9.78 -33.84
N GLY A 637 -0.29 9.61 -33.37
CA GLY A 637 -0.98 10.60 -32.54
C GLY A 637 -0.28 10.88 -31.21
N LYS A 638 0.39 9.88 -30.62
CA LYS A 638 1.24 10.09 -29.42
C LYS A 638 2.48 10.93 -29.73
N VAL A 639 3.12 10.69 -30.89
CA VAL A 639 4.24 11.52 -31.34
C VAL A 639 3.76 12.96 -31.49
N LYS A 640 2.64 13.18 -32.20
CA LYS A 640 2.02 14.49 -32.39
C LYS A 640 1.67 15.21 -31.08
N GLU A 641 1.07 14.51 -30.12
CA GLU A 641 0.72 15.07 -28.80
C GLU A 641 1.97 15.55 -28.04
N VAL A 642 3.06 14.79 -28.12
CA VAL A 642 4.34 15.11 -27.46
C VAL A 642 5.05 16.26 -28.16
N LEU A 643 5.03 16.31 -29.50
CA LEU A 643 5.55 17.43 -30.29
C LEU A 643 4.79 18.73 -29.98
N THR A 644 3.46 18.67 -29.86
CA THR A 644 2.61 19.84 -29.58
C THR A 644 2.83 20.41 -28.17
N LYS A 645 3.21 19.57 -27.20
CA LYS A 645 3.45 19.96 -25.81
C LYS A 645 4.88 20.45 -25.54
N ALA A 646 5.77 20.39 -26.52
CA ALA A 646 7.16 20.82 -26.37
C ALA A 646 7.26 22.33 -26.13
N GLN A 647 7.99 22.76 -25.08
CA GLN A 647 8.16 24.18 -24.75
C GLN A 647 9.42 24.75 -25.41
N GLN A 648 9.48 26.08 -25.62
CA GLN A 648 10.66 26.76 -26.22
C GLN A 648 11.99 26.46 -25.52
N LYS A 649 11.95 26.12 -24.22
CA LYS A 649 13.14 25.77 -23.42
C LYS A 649 13.70 24.38 -23.77
N ASP A 650 12.85 23.44 -24.22
CA ASP A 650 13.24 22.09 -24.65
C ASP A 650 13.98 22.10 -26.00
N LEU A 651 13.63 23.06 -26.85
CA LEU A 651 14.24 23.28 -28.19
C LEU A 651 15.69 23.77 -28.13
N SER A 652 15.96 24.72 -27.22
CA SER A 652 17.26 25.40 -27.13
C SER A 652 18.44 24.53 -26.68
N ASN A 653 18.19 23.39 -26.02
CA ASN A 653 19.26 22.55 -25.47
C ASN A 653 19.86 21.56 -26.48
N LYS A 654 19.25 21.37 -27.65
CA LYS A 654 19.66 20.34 -28.64
C LYS A 654 19.55 20.75 -30.12
N GLY A 655 19.37 22.04 -30.41
CA GLY A 655 19.51 22.56 -31.79
C GLY A 655 18.28 22.41 -32.69
N ALA A 656 17.08 22.19 -32.13
CA ALA A 656 15.81 22.23 -32.86
C ALA A 656 15.20 23.65 -32.77
N THR A 657 14.58 24.12 -33.83
CA THR A 657 13.89 25.41 -33.90
C THR A 657 12.37 25.23 -33.75
N ALA A 658 11.64 26.34 -33.56
CA ALA A 658 10.17 26.30 -33.58
C ALA A 658 9.63 25.89 -34.96
N GLU A 659 10.33 26.28 -36.04
CA GLU A 659 10.02 25.86 -37.40
C GLU A 659 10.22 24.34 -37.57
N ASP A 660 11.28 23.76 -36.98
CA ASP A 660 11.49 22.30 -37.02
C ASP A 660 10.35 21.51 -36.34
N LEU A 661 9.73 22.05 -35.28
CA LEU A 661 8.55 21.43 -34.65
C LEU A 661 7.31 21.52 -35.53
N GLU A 662 7.11 22.66 -36.19
CA GLU A 662 5.97 22.88 -37.08
C GLU A 662 6.04 21.93 -38.28
N TYR A 663 7.20 21.84 -38.94
CA TYR A 663 7.44 20.86 -40.01
C TYR A 663 7.35 19.41 -39.53
N ALA A 664 7.84 19.10 -38.32
CA ALA A 664 7.71 17.75 -37.75
C ALA A 664 6.24 17.35 -37.48
N LEU A 665 5.39 18.31 -37.10
CA LEU A 665 3.96 18.09 -36.92
C LEU A 665 3.29 17.86 -38.28
N GLU A 666 3.63 18.66 -39.29
CA GLU A 666 3.14 18.48 -40.67
C GLU A 666 3.53 17.10 -41.23
N ASP A 667 4.78 16.66 -41.05
CA ASP A 667 5.26 15.34 -41.50
C ASP A 667 4.45 14.19 -40.87
N VAL A 668 4.12 14.29 -39.57
CA VAL A 668 3.35 13.27 -38.86
C VAL A 668 1.88 13.30 -39.28
N GLU A 669 1.32 14.47 -39.55
CA GLU A 669 -0.04 14.60 -40.07
C GLU A 669 -0.18 14.04 -41.49
N GLU A 670 0.80 14.31 -42.36
CA GLU A 670 0.84 13.75 -43.71
C GLU A 670 0.97 12.22 -43.65
N PHE A 671 1.76 11.69 -42.72
CA PHE A 671 1.89 10.26 -42.49
C PHE A 671 0.57 9.61 -42.03
N GLU A 672 -0.15 10.25 -41.09
CA GLU A 672 -1.47 9.79 -40.64
C GLU A 672 -2.48 9.79 -41.80
N SER A 673 -2.52 10.86 -42.59
CA SER A 673 -3.40 10.97 -43.77
C SER A 673 -3.08 9.87 -44.79
N THR A 674 -1.80 9.62 -45.06
CA THR A 674 -1.37 8.60 -46.01
C THR A 674 -1.72 7.18 -45.53
N LEU A 675 -1.71 6.93 -44.23
CA LEU A 675 -2.17 5.66 -43.65
C LEU A 675 -3.69 5.48 -43.77
N GLN A 676 -4.48 6.56 -43.64
CA GLN A 676 -5.92 6.53 -43.86
C GLN A 676 -6.27 6.27 -45.33
N GLU A 677 -5.50 6.83 -46.27
CA GLU A 677 -5.63 6.49 -47.69
C GLU A 677 -5.34 4.99 -47.95
N ALA A 678 -4.28 4.45 -47.33
CA ALA A 678 -3.97 3.02 -47.42
C ALA A 678 -5.09 2.12 -46.83
N GLN A 679 -5.78 2.61 -45.80
CA GLN A 679 -6.95 1.95 -45.23
C GLN A 679 -8.12 1.96 -46.21
N GLN A 680 -8.41 3.11 -46.82
CA GLN A 680 -9.51 3.27 -47.76
C GLN A 680 -9.31 2.43 -49.03
N ASP A 681 -8.08 2.34 -49.56
CA ASP A 681 -7.72 1.44 -50.67
C ASP A 681 -8.04 -0.02 -50.32
N LYS A 682 -7.77 -0.42 -49.08
CA LYS A 682 -8.00 -1.79 -48.59
C LYS A 682 -9.49 -2.08 -48.30
N GLU A 683 -10.22 -1.12 -47.77
CA GLU A 683 -11.68 -1.22 -47.57
C GLU A 683 -12.44 -1.37 -48.91
N GLN A 684 -11.90 -0.79 -49.99
CA GLN A 684 -12.43 -0.96 -51.35
C GLN A 684 -11.96 -2.25 -52.04
N GLY A 685 -11.19 -3.09 -51.34
CA GLY A 685 -10.68 -4.36 -51.85
C GLY A 685 -9.52 -4.24 -52.85
N ALA A 686 -8.88 -3.07 -52.93
CA ALA A 686 -7.73 -2.82 -53.79
C ALA A 686 -6.39 -3.05 -53.04
N ASP A 687 -5.30 -3.16 -53.79
CA ASP A 687 -3.96 -3.05 -53.22
C ASP A 687 -3.59 -1.58 -53.00
N VAL A 688 -2.81 -1.32 -51.95
CA VAL A 688 -2.36 0.04 -51.61
C VAL A 688 -1.64 0.64 -52.81
N SER A 689 -2.06 1.83 -53.23
CA SER A 689 -1.52 2.47 -54.42
C SER A 689 0.01 2.69 -54.32
N GLU A 690 0.71 2.62 -55.46
CA GLU A 690 2.17 2.82 -55.50
C GLU A 690 2.57 4.23 -55.01
N GLY A 691 1.72 5.23 -55.22
CA GLY A 691 1.89 6.59 -54.69
C GLY A 691 1.75 6.66 -53.16
N THR A 692 0.85 5.88 -52.57
CA THR A 692 0.71 5.77 -51.11
C THR A 692 1.89 5.03 -50.50
N LYS A 693 2.37 3.96 -51.14
CA LYS A 693 3.59 3.23 -50.72
C LYS A 693 4.83 4.14 -50.73
N SER A 694 5.01 4.90 -51.82
CA SER A 694 6.14 5.83 -51.96
C SER A 694 6.13 6.95 -50.92
N ARG A 695 4.96 7.45 -50.50
CA ARG A 695 4.85 8.49 -49.46
C ARG A 695 5.15 7.95 -48.06
N LEU A 696 4.64 6.76 -47.71
CA LEU A 696 4.98 6.10 -46.45
C LEU A 696 6.47 5.76 -46.38
N GLU A 697 7.08 5.34 -47.48
CA GLU A 697 8.52 5.11 -47.56
C GLU A 697 9.33 6.42 -47.47
N GLY A 698 8.85 7.48 -48.13
CA GLY A 698 9.42 8.84 -48.06
C GLY A 698 9.49 9.37 -46.63
N PHE A 699 8.43 9.19 -45.84
CA PHE A 699 8.41 9.55 -44.43
C PHE A 699 9.56 8.90 -43.64
N TRP A 700 9.77 7.58 -43.79
CA TRP A 700 10.85 6.89 -43.09
C TRP A 700 12.24 7.20 -43.65
N ASN A 701 12.34 7.50 -44.94
CA ASN A 701 13.59 7.91 -45.57
C ASN A 701 14.04 9.29 -45.09
N SER A 702 13.12 10.22 -44.84
CA SER A 702 13.45 11.56 -44.30
C SER A 702 14.21 11.47 -42.97
N LEU A 703 13.85 10.51 -42.10
CA LEU A 703 14.48 10.29 -40.79
C LEU A 703 15.94 9.81 -40.86
N GLN A 704 16.43 9.41 -42.04
CA GLN A 704 17.83 9.05 -42.23
C GLN A 704 18.74 10.28 -42.24
N GLU A 705 18.21 11.44 -42.66
CA GLU A 705 18.96 12.69 -42.69
C GLU A 705 19.12 13.24 -41.28
N GLU A 706 20.32 13.69 -40.91
CA GLU A 706 20.57 14.26 -39.57
C GLU A 706 19.84 15.59 -39.36
N GLU A 707 19.60 16.31 -40.45
CA GLU A 707 18.97 17.63 -40.43
C GLU A 707 17.43 17.59 -40.52
N ALA A 708 16.82 16.40 -40.59
CA ALA A 708 15.38 16.25 -40.76
C ALA A 708 14.59 16.86 -39.58
N PRO A 709 13.54 17.68 -39.85
CA PRO A 709 12.76 18.36 -38.81
C PRO A 709 12.21 17.42 -37.74
N LEU A 710 11.56 16.32 -38.16
CA LEU A 710 11.02 15.31 -37.24
C LEU A 710 12.09 14.67 -36.36
N ARG A 711 13.29 14.44 -36.89
CA ARG A 711 14.39 13.85 -36.13
C ARG A 711 14.93 14.82 -35.07
N LYS A 712 15.14 16.08 -35.45
CA LYS A 712 15.56 17.14 -34.50
C LYS A 712 14.52 17.35 -33.41
N ALA A 713 13.25 17.40 -33.78
CA ALA A 713 12.13 17.53 -32.86
C ALA A 713 12.09 16.38 -31.84
N LEU A 714 12.19 15.12 -32.31
CA LEU A 714 12.24 13.95 -31.42
C LEU A 714 13.50 13.93 -30.54
N GLN A 715 14.64 14.45 -31.01
CA GLN A 715 15.87 14.53 -30.21
C GLN A 715 15.75 15.54 -29.07
N ALA A 716 15.06 16.66 -29.31
CA ALA A 716 14.88 17.76 -28.38
C ALA A 716 13.92 17.42 -27.21
N ILE A 717 13.00 16.46 -27.41
CA ILE A 717 11.93 16.17 -26.44
C ILE A 717 12.25 14.96 -25.55
N ARG A 718 11.90 15.05 -24.27
CA ARG A 718 12.07 13.98 -23.29
C ARG A 718 11.30 12.73 -23.71
N LYS A 719 12.00 11.59 -23.81
CA LYS A 719 11.50 10.30 -24.32
C LYS A 719 11.16 10.26 -25.82
N GLY A 720 11.58 11.24 -26.62
CA GLY A 720 11.33 11.22 -28.07
C GLY A 720 11.84 9.96 -28.79
N ARG A 721 12.96 9.39 -28.33
CA ARG A 721 13.43 8.06 -28.76
C ARG A 721 12.38 6.96 -28.56
N ASP A 722 11.77 6.88 -27.38
CA ASP A 722 10.80 5.82 -27.06
C ASP A 722 9.56 5.93 -27.95
N TYR A 723 9.11 7.16 -28.24
CA TYR A 723 7.98 7.42 -29.13
C TYR A 723 8.31 7.08 -30.59
N GLY A 724 9.46 7.53 -31.11
CA GLY A 724 9.89 7.23 -32.47
C GLY A 724 10.13 5.74 -32.72
N VAL A 725 10.80 5.05 -31.79
CA VAL A 725 11.01 3.59 -31.84
C VAL A 725 9.68 2.84 -31.70
N GLY A 726 8.76 3.32 -30.86
CA GLY A 726 7.41 2.77 -30.71
C GLY A 726 6.60 2.83 -32.01
N LEU A 727 6.64 3.97 -32.70
CA LEU A 727 5.99 4.15 -34.00
C LEU A 727 6.60 3.23 -35.06
N ALA A 728 7.93 3.18 -35.16
CA ALA A 728 8.63 2.34 -36.14
C ALA A 728 8.37 0.84 -35.96
N ARG A 729 8.34 0.35 -34.70
CA ARG A 729 8.03 -1.06 -34.40
C ARG A 729 6.61 -1.42 -34.80
N THR A 730 5.66 -0.54 -34.47
CA THR A 730 4.24 -0.76 -34.80
C THR A 730 4.03 -0.72 -36.31
N TYR A 731 4.66 0.22 -37.02
CA TYR A 731 4.61 0.29 -38.48
C TYR A 731 5.21 -0.96 -39.17
N ASN A 732 6.34 -1.49 -38.69
CA ASN A 732 6.93 -2.70 -39.30
C ASN A 732 6.03 -3.93 -39.19
N SER A 733 5.24 -4.03 -38.10
CA SER A 733 4.24 -5.09 -37.95
C SER A 733 3.11 -4.97 -38.98
N LEU A 734 2.73 -3.74 -39.36
CA LEU A 734 1.77 -3.44 -40.42
C LEU A 734 2.36 -3.68 -41.82
N ALA A 735 3.58 -3.19 -42.06
CA ALA A 735 4.25 -3.23 -43.36
C ALA A 735 4.42 -4.66 -43.89
N THR A 736 4.74 -5.59 -42.99
CA THR A 736 4.88 -7.03 -43.29
C THR A 736 3.57 -7.64 -43.82
N ASN A 737 2.42 -7.18 -43.33
CA ASN A 737 1.10 -7.73 -43.70
C ASN A 737 0.49 -7.04 -44.93
N LEU A 738 0.86 -5.79 -45.20
CA LEU A 738 0.35 -4.99 -46.33
C LEU A 738 1.28 -4.95 -47.55
N GLY A 739 2.43 -5.62 -47.51
CA GLY A 739 3.42 -5.55 -48.58
C GLY A 739 3.92 -4.12 -48.81
N LEU A 740 4.06 -3.37 -47.71
CA LEU A 740 4.71 -2.05 -47.68
C LEU A 740 6.20 -2.24 -47.41
N THR A 741 7.00 -1.27 -47.82
CA THR A 741 8.42 -1.26 -47.47
C THR A 741 8.56 -1.08 -45.95
N PRO A 742 9.26 -1.99 -45.24
CA PRO A 742 9.53 -1.83 -43.82
C PRO A 742 10.45 -0.63 -43.58
N VAL A 743 10.47 -0.12 -42.35
CA VAL A 743 11.34 0.99 -41.95
C VAL A 743 12.79 0.65 -42.28
N PRO A 744 13.52 1.49 -43.04
CA PRO A 744 14.91 1.26 -43.38
C PRO A 744 15.80 1.11 -42.14
N GLU A 745 16.78 0.22 -42.19
CA GLU A 745 17.67 -0.07 -41.06
C GLU A 745 18.45 1.18 -40.60
N LEU A 746 18.78 2.08 -41.53
CA LEU A 746 19.43 3.36 -41.20
C LEU A 746 18.51 4.30 -40.42
N ALA A 747 17.21 4.34 -40.73
CA ALA A 747 16.23 5.14 -39.99
C ALA A 747 15.98 4.57 -38.58
N LEU A 748 15.89 3.24 -38.44
CA LEU A 748 15.81 2.57 -37.14
C LEU A 748 17.04 2.87 -36.26
N LYS A 749 18.25 2.77 -36.82
CA LYS A 749 19.49 3.12 -36.10
C LYS A 749 19.56 4.60 -35.76
N ALA A 750 19.02 5.49 -36.60
CA ALA A 750 18.94 6.91 -36.31
C ALA A 750 18.02 7.18 -35.09
N LEU A 751 16.85 6.53 -35.03
CA LEU A 751 15.91 6.65 -33.91
C LEU A 751 16.47 6.05 -32.61
N GLU A 752 17.21 4.94 -32.67
CA GLU A 752 17.83 4.32 -31.50
C GLU A 752 19.00 5.13 -30.90
N LYS A 753 19.56 6.06 -31.67
CA LYS A 753 20.66 6.94 -31.25
C LYS A 753 20.20 8.29 -30.67
N LEU A 754 18.91 8.62 -30.77
CA LEU A 754 18.29 9.80 -30.14
C LEU A 754 18.37 9.74 -28.61
#